data_AF-A0A1I8GGZ6-F1
#
_entry.id   AF-A0A1I8GGZ6-F1
#
_cell.length_a   1.000
_cell.length_b   1.000
_cell.length_c   1.000
_cell.angle_alpha   90.00
_cell.angle_beta   90.00
_cell.angle_gamma   90.00
#
_symmetry.space_group_name_H-M   'P 1'
#
loop_
_entity.id
_entity.type
_entity.pdbx_description
1 polymer ?
#
loop_
_entity_poly.entity_id
_entity_poly.type
_entity_poly.pdbx_seq_one_letter_code
_entity_poly.pdbx_strand_id
1 'polypeptide(L)'
;MAPSPKIHVNIVVIGHVDSGKSTSTGHLIYKCGGIDKRTIEKYEKEAQELGKGSFKYAWVLDKLKAERERGITIDIALWKFETEKYYVTVIDAPGHRDFIKNMITGTSQADCAVLIIAAGVGEFEAGISKNGQTREHALLAYTLGVKQMIIGVNKMDSTEPPYSEARYNEIKKEVSAYIKKVGYNPDAVAFVPISGWHGDNMIEESNNMSWFKGWSIKRKLPGKKEETTTEGKTLIEALDAIIPPERPTDKPLRLPLQDVYKIGGIGTVPVGRVETGILKPGMVVTFAPQILSTEVKSVEMHHEQLAEAVPGDNVGFNVKNVSVKDIRRGNVCGDSKNDPPKETGDFIAQVIVLNHPGQIQPGYAPVLDCHTAHIACKFSEFLKKIDRRSGKELEDSPKILKSGDAAMIKLIPSKAMCVEPFAQYPPLGRFAVRDMKQTVAVGVIKEVNKKYYSGNGVQLQLTYCGLRPGDSIKVYDERITKTIARINGTNCKKFLETFESRSNFVRVTFDRGDRSTDRRFSVKYDTTQEKLEVREGGKELGKGSFKYAWVLDKLKAERERGITIDIALWKFETEKYYVTVIDAPGHRDFIKNMITGTSQADCAVLIIAAGVGEFEAGISKNGQTREHALLAYTLGVKQMIIGVNKMDSTEPPYSEARYNEIKKEVSAYIKKVGYNPDAVAFVPISGWHGDNMIEESNNMSWFKGWSIKRKLPGKKEETTTEGKTLIEALDAIIPPERPTDKPLRLPLQDVYKIGGIGTVPVGRVRDWHLKPGMVVTFAPQILSTEVKSVEMHHVQMSEAVPGDNVGFNVKNVSVKDIRRGNVCGDSKNDPPKETGDFVAQVIVLNHPGQIQPGYAPVLDCHTAHIACKFSEFLKKIDRRSGKELEDSPKILKSGDAAMIKLIPSKAMCVEPFAQYPPLGRFAVRDMKQTVAVGVIKEVNKKITEGKATKAAQKASGGKKK
;
A
#
# COMPACT_ATOMS: atom_id res chain seq x y z
N MET A 1 0.66 -25.82 49.39
CA MET A 1 1.56 -25.87 48.22
C MET A 1 1.12 -24.77 47.28
N ALA A 2 1.98 -23.82 46.93
CA ALA A 2 1.67 -22.86 45.86
C ALA A 2 1.42 -23.66 44.56
N PRO A 3 0.36 -23.38 43.78
CA PRO A 3 0.13 -24.07 42.53
C PRO A 3 1.35 -23.90 41.62
N SER A 4 1.82 -24.97 41.00
CA SER A 4 2.89 -24.89 40.00
C SER A 4 2.48 -23.90 38.91
N PRO A 5 3.39 -23.03 38.43
CA PRO A 5 3.05 -22.04 37.41
C PRO A 5 2.52 -22.74 36.15
N LYS A 6 1.26 -22.45 35.77
CA LYS A 6 0.65 -22.99 34.54
C LYS A 6 1.46 -22.52 33.33
N ILE A 7 1.60 -23.39 32.32
CA ILE A 7 2.38 -23.08 31.11
C ILE A 7 1.51 -22.24 30.15
N HIS A 8 2.10 -21.23 29.52
CA HIS A 8 1.39 -20.41 28.53
C HIS A 8 1.41 -21.06 27.13
N VAL A 9 0.25 -21.16 26.49
CA VAL A 9 0.03 -21.75 25.17
C VAL A 9 -0.81 -20.81 24.31
N ASN A 10 -0.40 -20.61 23.06
CA ASN A 10 -1.14 -19.83 22.07
C ASN A 10 -1.95 -20.75 21.16
N ILE A 11 -3.25 -20.49 21.03
CA ILE A 11 -4.11 -21.22 20.08
C ILE A 11 -4.70 -20.27 19.04
N VAL A 12 -4.80 -20.74 17.80
CA VAL A 12 -5.50 -20.02 16.72
C VAL A 12 -6.75 -20.78 16.32
N VAL A 13 -7.88 -20.08 16.25
CA VAL A 13 -9.16 -20.66 15.83
C VAL A 13 -9.38 -20.35 14.36
N ILE A 14 -9.47 -21.38 13.53
CA ILE A 14 -9.51 -21.29 12.06
C ILE A 14 -10.68 -22.12 11.51
N GLY A 15 -11.14 -21.80 10.30
CA GLY A 15 -12.31 -22.47 9.71
C GLY A 15 -13.08 -21.59 8.73
N HIS A 16 -13.98 -22.19 7.97
CA HIS A 16 -14.75 -21.50 6.93
C HIS A 16 -15.59 -20.32 7.49
N VAL A 17 -15.99 -19.37 6.64
CA VAL A 17 -17.01 -18.37 6.99
C VAL A 17 -18.26 -19.10 7.47
N ASP A 18 -18.91 -18.56 8.49
CA ASP A 18 -20.12 -19.13 9.13
C ASP A 18 -19.99 -20.51 9.78
N SER A 19 -18.78 -21.08 9.87
CA SER A 19 -18.54 -22.32 10.63
C SER A 19 -18.74 -22.18 12.15
N GLY A 20 -18.94 -20.95 12.66
CA GLY A 20 -19.18 -20.69 14.07
C GLY A 20 -17.94 -20.49 14.94
N LYS A 21 -16.77 -20.18 14.34
CA LYS A 21 -15.49 -19.90 15.05
C LYS A 21 -15.66 -18.95 16.25
N SER A 22 -16.17 -17.75 15.99
CA SER A 22 -16.28 -16.70 17.01
C SER A 22 -17.33 -17.04 18.07
N THR A 23 -18.40 -17.73 17.69
CA THR A 23 -19.41 -18.25 18.63
C THR A 23 -18.81 -19.29 19.58
N SER A 24 -18.14 -20.32 19.04
CA SER A 24 -17.49 -21.36 19.86
C SER A 24 -16.42 -20.76 20.77
N THR A 25 -15.62 -19.82 20.24
CA THR A 25 -14.56 -19.16 20.99
C THR A 25 -15.11 -18.28 22.11
N GLY A 26 -16.10 -17.43 21.81
CA GLY A 26 -16.75 -16.57 22.79
C GLY A 26 -17.46 -17.36 23.89
N HIS A 27 -18.09 -18.49 23.55
CA HIS A 27 -18.69 -19.40 24.53
C HIS A 27 -17.62 -19.98 25.46
N LEU A 28 -16.51 -20.45 24.90
CA LEU A 28 -15.42 -21.04 25.69
C LEU A 28 -14.81 -20.01 26.64
N ILE A 29 -14.57 -18.78 26.19
CA ILE A 29 -14.07 -17.68 27.04
C ILE A 29 -15.06 -17.36 28.16
N TYR A 30 -16.36 -17.27 27.85
CA TYR A 30 -17.40 -16.99 28.84
C TYR A 30 -17.40 -18.04 29.96
N LYS A 31 -17.47 -19.32 29.58
CA LYS A 31 -17.60 -20.41 30.55
C LYS A 31 -16.32 -20.66 31.34
N CYS A 32 -15.14 -20.39 30.76
CA CYS A 32 -13.87 -20.46 31.48
C CYS A 32 -13.61 -19.22 32.36
N GLY A 33 -14.60 -18.34 32.56
CA GLY A 33 -14.51 -17.19 33.46
C GLY A 33 -13.67 -16.03 32.93
N GLY A 34 -13.33 -16.01 31.63
CA GLY A 34 -12.54 -14.93 31.03
C GLY A 34 -13.31 -13.62 30.86
N ILE A 35 -14.64 -13.63 31.03
CA ILE A 35 -15.53 -12.47 30.87
C ILE A 35 -16.57 -12.46 31.99
N ASP A 36 -16.81 -11.28 32.56
CA ASP A 36 -17.82 -11.08 33.59
C ASP A 36 -19.25 -11.15 33.01
N LYS A 37 -20.17 -11.70 33.80
CA LYS A 37 -21.56 -11.93 33.40
C LYS A 37 -22.28 -10.65 32.96
N ARG A 38 -21.98 -9.51 33.59
CA ARG A 38 -22.59 -8.20 33.28
C ARG A 38 -22.20 -7.68 31.90
N THR A 39 -20.96 -7.90 31.48
CA THR A 39 -20.49 -7.54 30.13
C THR A 39 -21.23 -8.34 29.04
N ILE A 40 -21.52 -9.62 29.27
CA ILE A 40 -22.29 -10.43 28.31
C ILE A 40 -23.74 -9.98 28.21
N GLU A 41 -24.41 -9.73 29.35
CA GLU A 41 -25.79 -9.23 29.35
C GLU A 41 -25.92 -7.91 28.58
N LYS A 42 -24.91 -7.04 28.70
CA LYS A 42 -24.84 -5.81 27.90
C LYS A 42 -24.73 -6.12 26.39
N TYR A 43 -23.85 -7.01 25.97
CA TYR A 43 -23.70 -7.35 24.55
C TYR A 43 -24.92 -8.07 23.99
N GLU A 44 -25.60 -8.90 24.79
CA GLU A 44 -26.86 -9.55 24.39
C GLU A 44 -27.94 -8.50 24.10
N LYS A 45 -28.05 -7.47 24.94
CA LYS A 45 -28.98 -6.36 24.71
C LYS A 45 -28.64 -5.54 23.46
N GLU A 46 -27.37 -5.14 23.29
CA GLU A 46 -26.94 -4.39 22.10
C GLU A 46 -27.13 -5.20 20.80
N ALA A 47 -26.88 -6.52 20.84
CA ALA A 47 -27.06 -7.39 19.69
C ALA A 47 -28.54 -7.57 19.32
N GLN A 48 -29.44 -7.64 20.30
CA GLN A 48 -30.88 -7.68 20.09
C GLN A 48 -31.41 -6.37 19.49
N GLU A 49 -30.96 -5.21 19.98
CA GLU A 49 -31.36 -3.90 19.46
C GLU A 49 -30.98 -3.71 17.96
N LEU A 50 -29.91 -4.37 17.50
CA LEU A 50 -29.50 -4.37 16.10
C LEU A 50 -30.10 -5.52 15.25
N GLY A 51 -31.06 -6.28 15.79
CA GLY A 51 -31.70 -7.40 15.10
C GLY A 51 -30.78 -8.62 14.88
N LYS A 52 -29.69 -8.73 15.64
CA LYS A 52 -28.65 -9.78 15.53
C LYS A 52 -28.51 -10.58 16.83
N GLY A 53 -29.62 -10.92 17.48
CA GLY A 53 -29.63 -11.64 18.77
C GLY A 53 -28.87 -12.99 18.76
N SER A 54 -28.74 -13.64 17.60
CA SER A 54 -27.98 -14.88 17.42
C SER A 54 -26.45 -14.72 17.51
N PHE A 55 -25.93 -13.51 17.69
CA PHE A 55 -24.48 -13.22 17.68
C PHE A 55 -23.89 -12.89 19.07
N LYS A 56 -24.62 -13.11 20.16
CA LYS A 56 -24.19 -12.67 21.52
C LYS A 56 -22.77 -13.11 21.91
N TYR A 57 -22.38 -14.34 21.58
CA TYR A 57 -21.03 -14.85 21.88
C TYR A 57 -19.97 -14.36 20.88
N ALA A 58 -20.33 -14.08 19.63
CA ALA A 58 -19.39 -13.53 18.65
C ALA A 58 -19.02 -12.07 18.96
N TRP A 59 -19.96 -11.30 19.53
CA TRP A 59 -19.76 -9.89 19.91
C TRP A 59 -18.72 -9.65 21.00
N VAL A 60 -18.39 -10.71 21.74
CA VAL A 60 -17.26 -10.73 22.66
C VAL A 60 -15.95 -10.42 21.92
N LEU A 61 -15.79 -11.01 20.74
CA LEU A 61 -14.55 -10.95 19.95
C LEU A 61 -14.59 -9.76 18.99
N ASP A 62 -15.74 -9.51 18.37
CA ASP A 62 -15.95 -8.46 17.37
C ASP A 62 -16.09 -7.07 18.03
N LYS A 63 -14.97 -6.36 18.18
CA LYS A 63 -14.92 -5.01 18.78
C LYS A 63 -15.11 -3.90 17.74
N LEU A 64 -14.79 -4.15 16.47
CA LEU A 64 -14.89 -3.12 15.44
C LEU A 64 -16.36 -2.94 15.01
N LYS A 65 -16.78 -1.68 14.84
CA LYS A 65 -18.13 -1.36 14.34
C LYS A 65 -18.44 -2.07 13.00
N ALA A 66 -17.44 -2.14 12.12
CA ALA A 66 -17.56 -2.82 10.83
C ALA A 66 -17.69 -4.36 10.94
N GLU A 67 -17.10 -4.99 11.96
CA GLU A 67 -17.27 -6.42 12.24
C GLU A 67 -18.71 -6.71 12.68
N ARG A 68 -19.20 -5.93 13.66
CA ARG A 68 -20.57 -6.04 14.18
C ARG A 68 -21.63 -5.79 13.10
N GLU A 69 -21.42 -4.80 12.23
CA GLU A 69 -22.33 -4.49 11.12
C GLU A 69 -22.38 -5.60 10.06
N ARG A 70 -21.24 -6.24 9.75
CA ARG A 70 -21.16 -7.28 8.72
C ARG A 70 -21.37 -8.71 9.24
N GLY A 71 -21.24 -8.94 10.55
CA GLY A 71 -21.33 -10.28 11.16
C GLY A 71 -20.15 -11.19 10.81
N ILE A 72 -18.99 -10.62 10.47
CA ILE A 72 -17.76 -11.36 10.16
C ILE A 72 -16.57 -10.74 10.91
N THR A 73 -15.66 -11.58 11.38
CA THR A 73 -14.38 -11.17 11.98
C THR A 73 -13.47 -10.57 10.90
N ILE A 74 -12.90 -9.40 11.17
CA ILE A 74 -12.04 -8.63 10.24
C ILE A 74 -10.60 -8.60 10.76
N ASP A 75 -10.42 -8.29 12.03
CA ASP A 75 -9.12 -8.20 12.70
C ASP A 75 -8.94 -9.31 13.73
N ILE A 76 -7.70 -9.54 14.16
CA ILE A 76 -7.40 -10.55 15.18
C ILE A 76 -7.78 -10.01 16.55
N ALA A 77 -8.58 -10.77 17.28
CA ALA A 77 -8.82 -10.53 18.70
C ALA A 77 -7.94 -11.47 19.54
N LEU A 78 -7.23 -10.90 20.53
CA LEU A 78 -6.47 -11.66 21.53
C LEU A 78 -7.26 -11.71 22.83
N TRP A 79 -7.56 -12.91 23.29
CA TRP A 79 -8.25 -13.16 24.56
C TRP A 79 -7.53 -14.23 25.36
N LYS A 80 -7.71 -14.19 26.69
CA LYS A 80 -7.10 -15.14 27.60
C LYS A 80 -8.15 -15.86 28.41
N PHE A 81 -7.92 -17.14 28.63
CA PHE A 81 -8.64 -17.93 29.63
C PHE A 81 -7.69 -18.99 30.20
N GLU A 82 -8.11 -19.64 31.26
CA GLU A 82 -7.32 -20.68 31.93
C GLU A 82 -7.97 -22.05 31.77
N THR A 83 -7.14 -23.06 31.54
CA THR A 83 -7.53 -24.46 31.72
C THR A 83 -6.94 -25.00 33.03
N GLU A 84 -7.08 -26.29 33.30
CA GLU A 84 -6.45 -26.92 34.46
C GLU A 84 -4.92 -26.82 34.36
N LYS A 85 -4.35 -27.01 33.16
CA LYS A 85 -2.90 -27.08 32.94
C LYS A 85 -2.26 -25.83 32.34
N TYR A 86 -3.03 -25.01 31.62
CA TYR A 86 -2.47 -23.97 30.76
C TYR A 86 -3.11 -22.58 30.96
N TYR A 87 -2.28 -21.55 30.80
CA TYR A 87 -2.75 -20.22 30.41
C TYR A 87 -2.91 -20.19 28.89
N VAL A 88 -4.14 -20.06 28.40
CA VAL A 88 -4.41 -20.11 26.97
C VAL A 88 -4.67 -18.71 26.45
N THR A 89 -3.87 -18.28 25.47
CA THR A 89 -4.19 -17.10 24.65
C THR A 89 -4.84 -17.56 23.35
N VAL A 90 -6.06 -17.11 23.12
CA VAL A 90 -6.81 -17.37 21.89
C VAL A 90 -6.62 -16.23 20.90
N ILE A 91 -6.32 -16.64 19.68
CA ILE A 91 -6.21 -15.80 18.50
C ILE A 91 -7.43 -16.13 17.62
N ASP A 92 -8.46 -15.28 17.64
CA ASP A 92 -9.58 -15.46 16.72
C ASP A 92 -9.15 -14.98 15.33
N ALA A 93 -9.10 -15.90 14.37
CA ALA A 93 -8.64 -15.61 13.03
C ALA A 93 -9.82 -15.43 12.06
N PRO A 94 -9.78 -14.40 11.21
CA PRO A 94 -10.89 -14.12 10.31
C PRO A 94 -11.06 -15.23 9.28
N GLY A 95 -12.32 -15.61 9.04
CA GLY A 95 -12.65 -16.64 8.06
C GLY A 95 -12.59 -16.13 6.61
N HIS A 96 -12.85 -14.84 6.37
CA HIS A 96 -13.07 -14.32 5.02
C HIS A 96 -11.76 -14.17 4.21
N ARG A 97 -11.81 -14.43 2.90
CA ARG A 97 -10.63 -14.43 2.00
C ARG A 97 -9.86 -13.11 1.98
N ASP A 98 -10.59 -11.99 2.06
CA ASP A 98 -9.97 -10.65 2.09
C ASP A 98 -9.05 -10.45 3.31
N PHE A 99 -9.27 -11.18 4.41
CA PHE A 99 -8.57 -11.00 5.68
C PHE A 99 -7.59 -12.13 6.01
N ILE A 100 -7.27 -13.02 5.06
CA ILE A 100 -6.27 -14.09 5.23
C ILE A 100 -4.89 -13.55 5.66
N LYS A 101 -4.56 -12.30 5.33
CA LYS A 101 -3.34 -11.65 5.82
C LYS A 101 -3.28 -11.65 7.35
N ASN A 102 -4.39 -11.29 7.98
CA ASN A 102 -4.50 -11.24 9.42
C ASN A 102 -4.44 -12.66 9.99
N MET A 103 -5.13 -13.61 9.35
CA MET A 103 -5.03 -15.04 9.70
C MET A 103 -3.59 -15.57 9.67
N ILE A 104 -2.79 -15.23 8.65
CA ILE A 104 -1.37 -15.62 8.57
C ILE A 104 -0.57 -15.08 9.76
N THR A 105 -0.75 -13.80 10.08
CA THR A 105 -0.03 -13.16 11.19
C THR A 105 -0.46 -13.66 12.58
N GLY A 106 -1.68 -14.17 12.71
CA GLY A 106 -2.17 -14.80 13.94
C GLY A 106 -1.69 -16.24 14.06
N THR A 107 -1.77 -16.99 12.95
CA THR A 107 -1.37 -18.40 12.89
C THR A 107 0.13 -18.59 13.09
N SER A 108 0.95 -17.63 12.68
CA SER A 108 2.41 -17.67 12.93
C SER A 108 2.80 -17.62 14.41
N GLN A 109 1.89 -17.17 15.28
CA GLN A 109 2.12 -17.06 16.73
C GLN A 109 1.56 -18.25 17.51
N ALA A 110 0.83 -19.15 16.84
CA ALA A 110 0.07 -20.22 17.46
C ALA A 110 0.90 -21.49 17.62
N ASP A 111 0.72 -22.16 18.76
CA ASP A 111 1.34 -23.44 19.08
C ASP A 111 0.44 -24.61 18.66
N CYS A 112 -0.89 -24.38 18.67
CA CYS A 112 -1.92 -25.31 18.22
C CYS A 112 -3.01 -24.57 17.41
N ALA A 113 -3.56 -25.24 16.40
CA ALA A 113 -4.69 -24.74 15.62
C ALA A 113 -5.98 -25.50 15.98
N VAL A 114 -7.06 -24.77 16.23
CA VAL A 114 -8.41 -25.34 16.37
C VAL A 114 -9.17 -25.09 15.08
N LEU A 115 -9.38 -26.14 14.30
CA LEU A 115 -10.11 -26.09 13.04
C LEU A 115 -11.60 -26.37 13.28
N ILE A 116 -12.43 -25.33 13.16
CA ILE A 116 -13.87 -25.42 13.29
C ILE A 116 -14.50 -25.73 11.93
N ILE A 117 -15.31 -26.79 11.89
CA ILE A 117 -15.97 -27.30 10.69
C ILE A 117 -17.47 -27.39 10.95
N ALA A 118 -18.30 -26.74 10.15
CA ALA A 118 -19.74 -26.88 10.27
C ALA A 118 -20.22 -28.25 9.78
N ALA A 119 -21.13 -28.88 10.54
CA ALA A 119 -21.72 -30.17 10.22
C ALA A 119 -22.99 -30.09 9.36
N GLY A 120 -23.58 -28.89 9.25
CA GLY A 120 -24.78 -28.64 8.44
C GLY A 120 -24.62 -29.08 6.99
N VAL A 121 -25.72 -29.55 6.40
CA VAL A 121 -25.76 -29.97 4.98
C VAL A 121 -25.55 -28.75 4.09
N GLY A 122 -24.62 -28.83 3.13
CA GLY A 122 -24.21 -27.74 2.25
C GLY A 122 -23.09 -26.86 2.82
N GLU A 123 -23.07 -26.62 4.14
CA GLU A 123 -22.02 -25.82 4.78
C GLU A 123 -20.67 -26.56 4.82
N PHE A 124 -20.69 -27.86 5.14
CA PHE A 124 -19.49 -28.70 5.12
C PHE A 124 -18.89 -28.78 3.72
N GLU A 125 -19.73 -29.06 2.73
CA GLU A 125 -19.35 -29.22 1.33
C GLU A 125 -18.77 -27.91 0.76
N ALA A 126 -19.36 -26.76 1.10
CA ALA A 126 -18.82 -25.45 0.75
C ALA A 126 -17.43 -25.22 1.35
N GLY A 127 -17.26 -25.54 2.64
CA GLY A 127 -15.99 -25.37 3.38
C GLY A 127 -14.86 -26.28 2.89
N ILE A 128 -15.17 -27.52 2.49
CA ILE A 128 -14.20 -28.48 1.96
C ILE A 128 -14.05 -28.43 0.43
N SER A 129 -14.81 -27.58 -0.27
CA SER A 129 -14.67 -27.43 -1.73
C SER A 129 -13.27 -26.92 -2.15
N LYS A 130 -12.93 -26.95 -3.44
CA LYS A 130 -11.66 -26.38 -3.96
C LYS A 130 -11.48 -24.90 -3.62
N ASN A 131 -12.59 -24.19 -3.46
CA ASN A 131 -12.65 -22.78 -3.09
C ASN A 131 -12.91 -22.57 -1.59
N GLY A 132 -13.15 -23.65 -0.85
CA GLY A 132 -13.44 -23.61 0.57
C GLY A 132 -12.22 -23.24 1.40
N GLN A 133 -12.45 -22.48 2.47
CA GLN A 133 -11.37 -21.97 3.31
C GLN A 133 -10.85 -23.01 4.31
N THR A 134 -11.62 -24.05 4.64
CA THR A 134 -11.17 -25.13 5.55
C THR A 134 -9.88 -25.76 5.02
N ARG A 135 -9.81 -25.96 3.70
CA ARG A 135 -8.63 -26.47 3.00
C ARG A 135 -7.44 -25.51 3.08
N GLU A 136 -7.67 -24.25 2.72
CA GLU A 136 -6.65 -23.20 2.73
C GLU A 136 -6.09 -22.99 4.14
N HIS A 137 -6.96 -22.93 5.15
CA HIS A 137 -6.58 -22.69 6.54
C HIS A 137 -5.74 -23.82 7.14
N ALA A 138 -6.13 -25.09 6.93
CA ALA A 138 -5.36 -26.23 7.44
C ALA A 138 -3.95 -26.28 6.82
N LEU A 139 -3.86 -25.98 5.52
CA LEU A 139 -2.60 -25.92 4.79
C LEU A 139 -1.71 -24.75 5.24
N LEU A 140 -2.29 -23.56 5.43
CA LEU A 140 -1.58 -22.40 5.96
C LEU A 140 -1.05 -22.67 7.37
N ALA A 141 -1.87 -23.24 8.26
CA ALA A 141 -1.45 -23.60 9.61
C ALA A 141 -0.25 -24.54 9.62
N TYR A 142 -0.29 -25.60 8.80
CA TYR A 142 0.83 -26.55 8.71
C TYR A 142 2.10 -25.88 8.19
N THR A 143 1.95 -25.03 7.17
CA THR A 143 3.09 -24.35 6.55
C THR A 143 3.72 -23.32 7.49
N LEU A 144 2.91 -22.58 8.24
CA LEU A 144 3.37 -21.60 9.21
C LEU A 144 4.00 -22.25 10.45
N GLY A 145 3.77 -23.56 10.65
CA GLY A 145 4.48 -24.33 11.65
C GLY A 145 3.66 -24.93 12.75
N VAL A 146 2.35 -24.76 12.69
CA VAL A 146 1.43 -25.28 13.67
C VAL A 146 1.32 -26.78 13.43
N LYS A 147 2.09 -27.57 14.17
CA LYS A 147 2.15 -29.03 14.00
C LYS A 147 1.03 -29.76 14.75
N GLN A 148 0.38 -29.09 15.70
CA GLN A 148 -0.72 -29.63 16.50
C GLN A 148 -2.03 -29.04 16.04
N MET A 149 -3.03 -29.90 15.83
CA MET A 149 -4.36 -29.50 15.37
C MET A 149 -5.43 -30.23 16.18
N ILE A 150 -6.50 -29.52 16.48
CA ILE A 150 -7.75 -30.04 17.07
C ILE A 150 -8.87 -29.69 16.09
N ILE A 151 -9.81 -30.61 15.86
CA ILE A 151 -10.93 -30.41 14.95
C ILE A 151 -12.23 -30.40 15.76
N GLY A 152 -12.91 -29.25 15.75
CA GLY A 152 -14.25 -29.10 16.29
C GLY A 152 -15.29 -29.22 15.20
N VAL A 153 -16.04 -30.33 15.17
CA VAL A 153 -17.17 -30.52 14.26
C VAL A 153 -18.38 -29.82 14.89
N ASN A 154 -18.62 -28.60 14.46
CA ASN A 154 -19.56 -27.65 15.04
C ASN A 154 -20.94 -27.70 14.37
N LYS A 155 -21.96 -27.10 15.02
CA LYS A 155 -23.36 -27.13 14.59
C LYS A 155 -23.95 -28.54 14.50
N MET A 156 -23.56 -29.43 15.41
CA MET A 156 -24.13 -30.79 15.48
C MET A 156 -25.64 -30.76 15.76
N ASP A 157 -26.13 -29.73 16.46
CA ASP A 157 -27.55 -29.45 16.66
C ASP A 157 -28.33 -29.25 15.34
N SER A 158 -27.65 -28.79 14.29
CA SER A 158 -28.25 -28.44 12.99
C SER A 158 -28.07 -29.54 11.94
N THR A 159 -27.60 -30.73 12.31
CA THR A 159 -27.55 -31.86 11.37
C THR A 159 -28.96 -32.40 11.11
N GLU A 160 -29.14 -33.16 10.03
CA GLU A 160 -30.40 -33.82 9.71
C GLU A 160 -30.21 -35.35 9.75
N PRO A 161 -30.72 -36.07 10.77
CA PRO A 161 -31.37 -35.57 12.00
C PRO A 161 -30.38 -34.86 12.95
N PRO A 162 -30.86 -34.05 13.92
CA PRO A 162 -29.99 -33.38 14.90
C PRO A 162 -29.08 -34.34 15.66
N TYR A 163 -27.82 -33.96 15.89
CA TYR A 163 -26.79 -34.74 16.56
C TYR A 163 -26.48 -36.10 15.91
N SER A 164 -26.53 -36.17 14.57
CA SER A 164 -26.35 -37.41 13.79
C SER A 164 -24.92 -37.96 13.83
N GLU A 165 -24.75 -39.19 14.33
CA GLU A 165 -23.49 -39.94 14.31
C GLU A 165 -22.99 -40.21 12.89
N ALA A 166 -23.90 -40.55 11.98
CA ALA A 166 -23.56 -40.86 10.59
C ALA A 166 -22.90 -39.66 9.89
N ARG A 167 -23.46 -38.45 10.08
CA ARG A 167 -22.90 -37.20 9.53
C ARG A 167 -21.55 -36.87 10.13
N TYR A 168 -21.38 -37.05 11.45
CA TYR A 168 -20.08 -36.86 12.09
C TYR A 168 -19.00 -37.80 11.52
N ASN A 169 -19.33 -39.09 11.34
CA ASN A 169 -18.39 -40.09 10.81
C ASN A 169 -18.01 -39.82 9.34
N GLU A 170 -18.95 -39.34 8.52
CA GLU A 170 -18.68 -38.86 7.17
C GLU A 170 -17.65 -37.72 7.17
N ILE A 171 -17.91 -36.66 7.94
CA ILE A 171 -17.03 -35.50 8.08
C ILE A 171 -15.65 -35.93 8.58
N LYS A 172 -15.61 -36.76 9.63
CA LYS A 172 -14.35 -37.29 10.20
C LYS A 172 -13.53 -38.01 9.14
N LYS A 173 -14.15 -38.86 8.32
CA LYS A 173 -13.47 -39.61 7.25
C LYS A 173 -12.88 -38.69 6.19
N GLU A 174 -13.67 -37.75 5.67
CA GLU A 174 -13.23 -36.83 4.62
C GLU A 174 -12.13 -35.88 5.09
N VAL A 175 -12.31 -35.29 6.27
CA VAL A 175 -11.34 -34.34 6.85
C VAL A 175 -10.06 -35.07 7.22
N SER A 176 -10.12 -36.29 7.77
CA SER A 176 -8.94 -37.13 8.03
C SER A 176 -8.13 -37.39 6.76
N ALA A 177 -8.80 -37.73 5.66
CA ALA A 177 -8.15 -37.94 4.38
C ALA A 177 -7.49 -36.65 3.85
N TYR A 178 -8.10 -35.49 4.10
CA TYR A 178 -7.56 -34.20 3.69
C TYR A 178 -6.35 -33.76 4.52
N ILE A 179 -6.43 -33.77 5.86
CA ILE A 179 -5.32 -33.35 6.73
C ILE A 179 -4.10 -34.26 6.56
N LYS A 180 -4.31 -35.54 6.25
CA LYS A 180 -3.24 -36.48 5.87
C LYS A 180 -2.52 -36.06 4.58
N LYS A 181 -3.26 -35.52 3.60
CA LYS A 181 -2.66 -34.96 2.36
C LYS A 181 -1.91 -33.65 2.61
N VAL A 182 -2.33 -32.87 3.60
CA VAL A 182 -1.65 -31.63 4.01
C VAL A 182 -0.31 -31.94 4.67
N GLY A 183 -0.29 -32.94 5.57
CA GLY A 183 0.91 -33.39 6.28
C GLY A 183 0.70 -33.74 7.75
N TYR A 184 -0.50 -33.52 8.30
CA TYR A 184 -0.82 -33.93 9.67
C TYR A 184 -1.00 -35.45 9.77
N ASN A 185 -0.69 -36.01 10.92
CA ASN A 185 -1.08 -37.37 11.27
C ASN A 185 -2.51 -37.36 11.83
N PRO A 186 -3.52 -37.95 11.14
CA PRO A 186 -4.90 -37.97 11.65
C PRO A 186 -5.05 -38.64 13.02
N ASP A 187 -4.22 -39.64 13.31
CA ASP A 187 -4.26 -40.35 14.60
C ASP A 187 -3.79 -39.47 15.77
N ALA A 188 -3.08 -38.38 15.50
CA ALA A 188 -2.62 -37.42 16.49
C ALA A 188 -3.55 -36.21 16.65
N VAL A 189 -4.68 -36.18 15.93
CA VAL A 189 -5.63 -35.05 15.89
C VAL A 189 -6.95 -35.45 16.56
N ALA A 190 -7.35 -34.70 17.59
CA ALA A 190 -8.63 -34.91 18.26
C ALA A 190 -9.79 -34.38 17.40
N PHE A 191 -10.80 -35.22 17.16
CA PHE A 191 -12.06 -34.83 16.53
C PHE A 191 -13.14 -34.77 17.60
N VAL A 192 -13.70 -33.59 17.83
CA VAL A 192 -14.69 -33.34 18.89
C VAL A 192 -15.99 -32.84 18.24
N PRO A 193 -17.12 -33.56 18.34
CA PRO A 193 -18.41 -33.06 17.92
C PRO A 193 -18.93 -32.06 18.97
N ILE A 194 -19.22 -30.84 18.55
CA ILE A 194 -19.58 -29.72 19.45
C ILE A 194 -20.80 -28.95 18.93
N SER A 195 -21.45 -28.23 19.83
CA SER A 195 -22.32 -27.09 19.48
C SER A 195 -21.82 -25.84 20.19
N GLY A 196 -21.22 -24.92 19.45
CA GLY A 196 -20.75 -23.64 20.01
C GLY A 196 -21.88 -22.76 20.53
N TRP A 197 -23.12 -22.96 20.05
CA TRP A 197 -24.28 -22.19 20.49
C TRP A 197 -24.85 -22.73 21.80
N HIS A 198 -25.10 -24.03 21.87
CA HIS A 198 -25.71 -24.69 23.03
C HIS A 198 -24.70 -25.09 24.11
N GLY A 199 -23.41 -25.20 23.76
CA GLY A 199 -22.33 -25.54 24.68
C GLY A 199 -21.99 -27.04 24.74
N ASP A 200 -22.65 -27.89 23.95
CA ASP A 200 -22.43 -29.33 23.92
C ASP A 200 -20.97 -29.70 23.64
N ASN A 201 -20.39 -30.57 24.50
CA ASN A 201 -19.01 -31.05 24.44
C ASN A 201 -17.93 -29.94 24.42
N MET A 202 -18.26 -28.70 24.78
CA MET A 202 -17.28 -27.62 24.89
C MET A 202 -16.45 -27.76 26.17
N ILE A 203 -17.13 -27.93 27.31
CA ILE A 203 -16.52 -28.05 28.65
C ILE A 203 -17.09 -29.25 29.39
N GLU A 204 -18.39 -29.51 29.27
CA GLU A 204 -19.07 -30.66 29.85
C GLU A 204 -19.55 -31.61 28.74
N GLU A 205 -19.69 -32.89 29.07
CA GLU A 205 -20.22 -33.92 28.19
C GLU A 205 -21.69 -33.64 27.83
N SER A 206 -22.03 -33.77 26.56
CA SER A 206 -23.39 -33.57 26.06
C SER A 206 -24.26 -34.80 26.27
N ASN A 207 -25.45 -34.59 26.83
CA ASN A 207 -26.50 -35.63 26.90
C ASN A 207 -27.13 -35.94 25.53
N ASN A 208 -26.96 -35.06 24.53
CA ASN A 208 -27.56 -35.21 23.20
C ASN A 208 -26.75 -36.14 22.28
N MET A 209 -25.49 -36.43 22.63
CA MET A 209 -24.56 -37.23 21.82
C MET A 209 -24.04 -38.45 22.59
N SER A 210 -24.94 -39.27 23.15
CA SER A 210 -24.60 -40.47 23.94
C SER A 210 -23.81 -41.55 23.16
N TRP A 211 -23.85 -41.49 21.83
CA TRP A 211 -23.05 -42.31 20.93
C TRP A 211 -21.56 -41.92 20.92
N PHE A 212 -21.22 -40.66 21.22
CA PHE A 212 -19.83 -40.20 21.23
C PHE A 212 -19.13 -40.64 22.52
N LYS A 213 -18.27 -41.66 22.44
CA LYS A 213 -17.54 -42.21 23.59
C LYS A 213 -16.30 -41.41 24.00
N GLY A 214 -15.90 -40.44 23.17
CA GLY A 214 -14.70 -39.65 23.35
C GLY A 214 -13.81 -39.64 22.11
N TRP A 215 -12.86 -38.72 22.10
CA TRP A 215 -11.75 -38.68 21.16
C TRP A 215 -10.54 -39.40 21.77
N SER A 216 -9.71 -39.98 20.90
CA SER A 216 -8.47 -40.67 21.28
C SER A 216 -7.37 -40.23 20.32
N ILE A 217 -6.23 -39.77 20.85
CA ILE A 217 -5.07 -39.35 20.07
C ILE A 217 -3.86 -40.21 20.42
N LYS A 218 -3.09 -40.61 19.40
CA LYS A 218 -1.84 -41.35 19.53
C LYS A 218 -0.69 -40.50 19.02
N ARG A 219 0.28 -40.24 19.90
CA ARG A 219 1.48 -39.46 19.54
C ARG A 219 2.65 -39.79 20.46
N LYS A 220 3.85 -39.50 19.98
CA LYS A 220 5.09 -39.61 20.77
C LYS A 220 5.27 -38.34 21.59
N LEU A 221 5.37 -38.49 22.91
CA LEU A 221 5.67 -37.38 23.82
C LEU A 221 7.18 -37.06 23.80
N PRO A 222 7.58 -35.79 23.97
CA PRO A 222 8.98 -35.41 24.11
C PRO A 222 9.67 -36.26 25.20
N GLY A 223 10.79 -36.90 24.86
CA GLY A 223 11.56 -37.72 25.80
C GLY A 223 11.06 -39.16 26.01
N LYS A 224 9.93 -39.57 25.43
CA LYS A 224 9.44 -40.97 25.50
C LYS A 224 9.59 -41.69 24.16
N LYS A 225 10.10 -42.93 24.19
CA LYS A 225 10.27 -43.78 22.99
C LYS A 225 8.95 -44.39 22.50
N GLU A 226 8.00 -44.63 23.41
CA GLU A 226 6.71 -45.27 23.13
C GLU A 226 5.60 -44.24 22.85
N GLU A 227 4.65 -44.62 22.01
CA GLU A 227 3.47 -43.81 21.71
C GLU A 227 2.52 -43.79 22.91
N THR A 228 2.10 -42.59 23.32
CA THR A 228 1.13 -42.42 24.41
C THR A 228 -0.23 -42.13 23.80
N THR A 229 -1.23 -42.93 24.19
CA THR A 229 -2.63 -42.68 23.87
C THR A 229 -3.21 -41.72 24.92
N THR A 230 -3.83 -40.63 24.48
CA THR A 230 -4.57 -39.70 25.35
C THR A 230 -6.02 -39.68 24.90
N GLU A 231 -6.94 -39.79 25.84
CA GLU A 231 -8.38 -39.83 25.57
C GLU A 231 -9.09 -38.72 26.34
N GLY A 232 -10.21 -38.26 25.81
CA GLY A 232 -11.07 -37.27 26.44
C GLY A 232 -12.40 -37.17 25.70
N LYS A 233 -13.32 -36.36 26.20
CA LYS A 233 -14.67 -36.22 25.67
C LYS A 233 -15.00 -34.80 25.20
N THR A 234 -14.34 -33.80 25.75
CA THR A 234 -14.69 -32.39 25.53
C THR A 234 -13.59 -31.64 24.77
N LEU A 235 -13.94 -30.44 24.29
CA LEU A 235 -13.00 -29.56 23.61
C LEU A 235 -11.95 -28.99 24.58
N ILE A 236 -12.34 -28.69 25.83
CA ILE A 236 -11.41 -28.20 26.86
C ILE A 236 -10.36 -29.26 27.23
N GLU A 237 -10.76 -30.53 27.35
CA GLU A 237 -9.83 -31.64 27.58
C GLU A 237 -8.87 -31.83 26.40
N ALA A 238 -9.34 -31.58 25.16
CA ALA A 238 -8.48 -31.63 23.98
C ALA A 238 -7.43 -30.52 23.99
N LEU A 239 -7.77 -29.34 24.53
CA LEU A 239 -6.83 -28.24 24.75
C LEU A 239 -5.83 -28.56 25.87
N ASP A 240 -6.28 -29.17 26.97
CA ASP A 240 -5.40 -29.66 28.04
C ASP A 240 -4.48 -30.81 27.60
N ALA A 241 -4.86 -31.49 26.52
CA ALA A 241 -4.01 -32.45 25.84
C ALA A 241 -3.08 -31.80 24.81
N ILE A 242 -2.86 -30.48 24.74
CA ILE A 242 -1.80 -29.91 23.89
C ILE A 242 -0.42 -30.26 24.48
N ILE A 243 0.56 -30.61 23.63
CA ILE A 243 1.97 -30.71 24.05
C ILE A 243 2.56 -29.30 24.01
N PRO A 244 3.15 -28.80 25.12
CA PRO A 244 3.81 -27.51 25.09
C PRO A 244 4.97 -27.50 24.08
N PRO A 245 5.12 -26.46 23.26
CA PRO A 245 6.25 -26.36 22.36
C PRO A 245 7.55 -26.20 23.17
N GLU A 246 8.64 -26.78 22.66
CA GLU A 246 9.97 -26.53 23.19
C GLU A 246 10.38 -25.09 22.87
N ARG A 247 10.53 -24.27 23.91
CA ARG A 247 10.85 -22.84 23.78
C ARG A 247 12.36 -22.69 23.50
N PRO A 248 12.78 -22.13 22.36
CA PRO A 248 14.19 -22.05 21.98
C PRO A 248 14.92 -20.90 22.70
N THR A 249 15.14 -21.04 24.01
CA THR A 249 15.84 -20.04 24.85
C THR A 249 17.33 -19.94 24.53
N ASP A 250 17.95 -21.05 24.13
CA ASP A 250 19.39 -21.11 23.85
C ASP A 250 19.79 -20.51 22.50
N LYS A 251 18.81 -20.26 21.61
CA LYS A 251 19.07 -19.63 20.31
C LYS A 251 19.24 -18.11 20.47
N PRO A 252 19.94 -17.45 19.54
CA PRO A 252 20.04 -15.99 19.57
C PRO A 252 18.67 -15.30 19.48
N LEU A 253 18.60 -14.07 20.01
CA LEU A 253 17.34 -13.32 20.09
C LEU A 253 16.79 -12.99 18.68
N ARG A 254 15.52 -13.35 18.44
CA ARG A 254 14.72 -12.87 17.30
C ARG A 254 13.34 -12.47 17.78
N LEU A 255 13.02 -11.19 17.62
CA LEU A 255 11.73 -10.61 17.99
C LEU A 255 11.22 -9.76 16.81
N PRO A 256 10.37 -10.33 15.93
CA PRO A 256 9.72 -9.58 14.86
C PRO A 256 8.73 -8.56 15.42
N LEU A 257 8.86 -7.30 14.98
CA LEU A 257 7.99 -6.20 15.42
C LEU A 257 6.61 -6.33 14.78
N GLN A 258 5.59 -6.33 15.63
CA GLN A 258 4.18 -6.27 15.25
C GLN A 258 3.75 -4.81 15.09
N ASP A 259 4.05 -3.97 16.06
CA ASP A 259 3.72 -2.53 16.06
C ASP A 259 4.78 -1.70 16.80
N VAL A 260 4.74 -0.38 16.60
CA VAL A 260 5.62 0.57 17.29
C VAL A 260 4.80 1.76 17.76
N TYR A 261 4.81 2.01 19.07
CA TYR A 261 4.06 3.08 19.69
C TYR A 261 4.97 4.20 20.19
N LYS A 262 4.43 5.44 20.19
CA LYS A 262 5.02 6.57 20.92
C LYS A 262 4.20 6.82 22.16
N ILE A 263 4.76 6.51 23.32
CA ILE A 263 4.08 6.74 24.61
C ILE A 263 4.67 8.01 25.23
N GLY A 264 3.81 8.98 25.54
CA GLY A 264 4.21 10.23 26.20
C GLY A 264 4.88 9.94 27.54
N GLY A 265 6.06 10.52 27.77
CA GLY A 265 6.85 10.31 28.99
C GLY A 265 7.77 9.08 28.97
N ILE A 266 7.45 8.04 28.21
CA ILE A 266 8.25 6.79 28.12
C ILE A 266 9.19 6.81 26.91
N GLY A 267 8.70 7.24 25.75
CA GLY A 267 9.44 7.25 24.49
C GLY A 267 8.86 6.30 23.45
N THR A 268 9.74 5.59 22.74
CA THR A 268 9.39 4.65 21.67
C THR A 268 9.31 3.23 22.25
N VAL A 269 8.16 2.58 22.06
CA VAL A 269 7.89 1.24 22.57
C VAL A 269 7.49 0.33 21.41
N PRO A 270 8.41 -0.50 20.89
CA PRO A 270 8.08 -1.58 19.96
C PRO A 270 7.37 -2.71 20.69
N VAL A 271 6.48 -3.39 19.97
CA VAL A 271 5.72 -4.54 20.48
C VAL A 271 5.91 -5.72 19.54
N GLY A 272 6.13 -6.90 20.10
CA GLY A 272 6.20 -8.14 19.34
C GLY A 272 6.37 -9.38 20.20
N ARG A 273 6.35 -10.54 19.55
CA ARG A 273 6.55 -11.84 20.18
C ARG A 273 8.02 -12.21 20.15
N VAL A 274 8.56 -12.68 21.28
CA VAL A 274 9.88 -13.30 21.31
C VAL A 274 9.78 -14.67 20.64
N GLU A 275 10.46 -14.86 19.50
CA GLU A 275 10.43 -16.12 18.76
C GLU A 275 11.58 -17.06 19.17
N THR A 276 12.76 -16.50 19.40
CA THR A 276 13.95 -17.22 19.89
C THR A 276 14.75 -16.33 20.83
N GLY A 277 15.52 -16.94 21.74
CA GLY A 277 16.37 -16.24 22.70
C GLY A 277 15.62 -15.53 23.82
N ILE A 278 16.35 -14.72 24.59
CA ILE A 278 15.84 -14.02 25.76
C ILE A 278 16.06 -12.51 25.59
N LEU A 279 15.07 -11.71 25.93
CA LEU A 279 15.16 -10.24 25.97
C LEU A 279 15.17 -9.77 27.42
N LYS A 280 16.17 -8.98 27.81
CA LYS A 280 16.29 -8.41 29.16
C LYS A 280 16.43 -6.89 29.10
N PRO A 281 15.92 -6.14 30.09
CA PRO A 281 16.31 -4.76 30.31
C PRO A 281 17.84 -4.62 30.38
N GLY A 282 18.39 -3.57 29.80
CA GLY A 282 19.83 -3.32 29.70
C GLY A 282 20.54 -4.00 28.52
N MET A 283 19.87 -4.90 27.79
CA MET A 283 20.44 -5.47 26.56
C MET A 283 20.58 -4.42 25.46
N VAL A 284 21.65 -4.52 24.68
CA VAL A 284 21.82 -3.73 23.44
C VAL A 284 21.28 -4.58 22.30
N VAL A 285 20.26 -4.07 21.64
CA VAL A 285 19.54 -4.76 20.56
C VAL A 285 19.71 -4.03 19.24
N THR A 286 19.75 -4.79 18.14
CA THR A 286 19.82 -4.29 16.77
C THR A 286 18.52 -4.57 16.03
N PHE A 287 18.00 -3.55 15.34
CA PHE A 287 16.83 -3.66 14.48
C PHE A 287 17.23 -3.82 13.01
N ALA A 288 16.89 -4.96 12.41
CA ALA A 288 17.02 -5.21 10.99
C ALA A 288 15.73 -4.84 10.23
N PRO A 289 15.83 -4.35 8.99
CA PRO A 289 17.02 -4.29 8.13
C PRO A 289 17.88 -3.02 8.28
N GLN A 290 17.46 -2.02 9.08
CA GLN A 290 18.18 -0.74 9.17
C GLN A 290 19.49 -0.78 9.95
N ILE A 291 19.76 -1.88 10.67
CA ILE A 291 20.94 -2.08 11.53
C ILE A 291 21.08 -0.94 12.56
N LEU A 292 19.95 -0.52 13.13
CA LEU A 292 19.91 0.47 14.20
C LEU A 292 20.08 -0.23 15.54
N SER A 293 21.08 0.13 16.32
CA SER A 293 21.33 -0.47 17.63
C SER A 293 21.00 0.47 18.77
N THR A 294 20.38 -0.04 19.83
CA THR A 294 19.99 0.74 21.01
C THR A 294 19.87 -0.13 22.25
N GLU A 295 19.86 0.50 23.41
CA GLU A 295 19.68 -0.16 24.70
C GLU A 295 18.18 -0.25 25.07
N VAL A 296 17.77 -1.43 25.54
CA VAL A 296 16.44 -1.69 26.08
C VAL A 296 16.36 -1.18 27.51
N LYS A 297 15.38 -0.33 27.84
CA LYS A 297 15.21 0.24 29.19
C LYS A 297 14.33 -0.58 30.11
N SER A 298 13.20 -1.02 29.59
CA SER A 298 12.22 -1.84 30.31
C SER A 298 11.56 -2.79 29.33
N VAL A 299 11.08 -3.92 29.85
CA VAL A 299 10.28 -4.90 29.12
C VAL A 299 9.01 -5.08 29.91
N GLU A 300 7.87 -5.02 29.24
CA GLU A 300 6.53 -5.06 29.85
C GLU A 300 5.64 -6.04 29.10
N MET A 301 4.82 -6.75 29.85
CA MET A 301 3.77 -7.64 29.33
C MET A 301 2.50 -7.37 30.13
N HIS A 302 1.39 -7.05 29.47
CA HIS A 302 0.11 -6.74 30.13
C HIS A 302 0.18 -5.67 31.23
N HIS A 303 1.01 -4.64 31.03
CA HIS A 303 1.25 -3.54 31.99
C HIS A 303 2.03 -3.93 33.26
N GLU A 304 2.61 -5.13 33.29
CA GLU A 304 3.54 -5.55 34.33
C GLU A 304 4.98 -5.57 33.78
N GLN A 305 5.94 -5.12 34.59
CA GLN A 305 7.35 -5.17 34.21
C GLN A 305 7.92 -6.57 34.38
N LEU A 306 8.69 -6.99 33.38
CA LEU A 306 9.38 -8.28 33.36
C LEU A 306 10.88 -8.09 33.56
N ALA A 307 11.48 -8.98 34.35
CA ALA A 307 12.94 -9.05 34.49
C ALA A 307 13.61 -9.63 33.23
N GLU A 308 12.93 -10.56 32.56
CA GLU A 308 13.30 -11.13 31.27
C GLU A 308 12.05 -11.58 30.53
N ALA A 309 12.10 -11.54 29.19
CA ALA A 309 11.08 -12.10 28.32
C ALA A 309 11.67 -13.27 27.54
N VAL A 310 10.95 -14.40 27.57
CA VAL A 310 11.38 -15.67 26.99
C VAL A 310 10.56 -15.98 25.72
N PRO A 311 10.97 -16.96 24.89
CA PRO A 311 10.23 -17.30 23.68
C PRO A 311 8.77 -17.64 23.98
N GLY A 312 7.86 -17.08 23.19
CA GLY A 312 6.42 -17.19 23.37
C GLY A 312 5.77 -15.94 23.95
N ASP A 313 6.52 -15.10 24.66
CA ASP A 313 5.99 -13.91 25.33
C ASP A 313 5.73 -12.78 24.33
N ASN A 314 4.55 -12.16 24.43
CA ASN A 314 4.18 -10.96 23.67
C ASN A 314 4.47 -9.72 24.52
N VAL A 315 5.54 -9.00 24.20
CA VAL A 315 6.07 -7.93 25.05
C VAL A 315 6.16 -6.60 24.33
N GLY A 316 5.92 -5.52 25.08
CA GLY A 316 6.31 -4.17 24.72
C GLY A 316 7.60 -3.82 25.45
N PHE A 317 8.58 -3.21 24.78
CA PHE A 317 9.84 -2.86 25.43
C PHE A 317 10.26 -1.43 25.08
N ASN A 318 10.76 -0.68 26.06
CA ASN A 318 11.17 0.71 25.84
C ASN A 318 12.59 0.78 25.30
N VAL A 319 12.83 1.60 24.27
CA VAL A 319 14.17 1.82 23.68
C VAL A 319 14.54 3.28 23.64
N LYS A 320 15.84 3.58 23.86
CA LYS A 320 16.35 4.96 23.85
C LYS A 320 16.72 5.44 22.45
N ASN A 321 16.59 6.74 22.20
CA ASN A 321 17.15 7.43 21.04
C ASN A 321 16.74 6.85 19.67
N VAL A 322 15.62 6.13 19.60
CA VAL A 322 15.02 5.61 18.37
C VAL A 322 13.68 6.31 18.16
N SER A 323 13.47 6.88 16.98
CA SER A 323 12.18 7.45 16.60
C SER A 323 11.23 6.36 16.11
N VAL A 324 9.93 6.53 16.32
CA VAL A 324 8.89 5.67 15.73
C VAL A 324 8.93 5.67 14.19
N LYS A 325 9.59 6.66 13.56
CA LYS A 325 9.81 6.67 12.11
C LYS A 325 10.96 5.76 11.67
N ASP A 326 11.88 5.45 12.57
CA ASP A 326 13.11 4.72 12.26
C ASP A 326 12.88 3.22 12.23
N ILE A 327 11.86 2.72 12.94
CA ILE A 327 11.51 1.29 12.98
C ILE A 327 10.02 1.13 12.67
N ARG A 328 9.65 -0.02 12.10
CA ARG A 328 8.27 -0.30 11.69
C ARG A 328 7.93 -1.79 11.83
N ARG A 329 6.63 -2.09 11.71
CA ARG A 329 6.13 -3.46 11.55
C ARG A 329 6.90 -4.22 10.46
N GLY A 330 7.27 -5.46 10.76
CA GLY A 330 8.08 -6.30 9.89
C GLY A 330 9.59 -6.15 10.05
N ASN A 331 10.07 -5.21 10.87
CA ASN A 331 11.47 -5.22 11.31
C ASN A 331 11.70 -6.32 12.34
N VAL A 332 12.94 -6.77 12.47
CA VAL A 332 13.33 -7.83 13.40
C VAL A 332 14.34 -7.28 14.39
N CYS A 333 14.02 -7.38 15.67
CA CYS A 333 14.91 -7.06 16.78
C CYS A 333 15.72 -8.31 17.17
N GLY A 334 16.99 -8.15 17.48
CA GLY A 334 17.84 -9.21 18.02
C GLY A 334 19.00 -8.64 18.82
N ASP A 335 19.73 -9.50 19.52
CA ASP A 335 20.87 -9.09 20.35
C ASP A 335 22.02 -8.62 19.46
N SER A 336 22.52 -7.41 19.71
CA SER A 336 23.65 -6.85 18.96
C SER A 336 24.94 -7.67 19.10
N LYS A 337 25.10 -8.41 20.21
CA LYS A 337 26.31 -9.16 20.54
C LYS A 337 26.26 -10.63 20.13
N ASN A 338 25.06 -11.17 19.90
CA ASN A 338 24.86 -12.59 19.61
C ASN A 338 24.02 -12.76 18.33
N ASP A 339 24.71 -12.99 17.21
CA ASP A 339 24.13 -13.12 15.85
C ASP A 339 23.01 -12.10 15.56
N PRO A 340 23.32 -10.80 15.42
CA PRO A 340 22.31 -9.80 15.15
C PRO A 340 21.60 -10.03 13.80
N PRO A 341 20.27 -9.79 13.71
CA PRO A 341 19.54 -9.91 12.46
C PRO A 341 20.06 -8.90 11.42
N LYS A 342 19.98 -9.26 10.13
CA LYS A 342 20.53 -8.45 9.02
C LYS A 342 19.54 -8.31 7.86
N GLU A 343 19.77 -7.32 7.00
CA GLU A 343 19.06 -7.20 5.72
C GLU A 343 19.38 -8.40 4.82
N THR A 344 18.35 -8.95 4.18
CA THR A 344 18.48 -9.98 3.15
C THR A 344 18.64 -9.33 1.78
N GLY A 345 19.66 -9.74 1.03
CA GLY A 345 19.85 -9.36 -0.38
C GLY A 345 18.98 -10.21 -1.30
N ASP A 346 19.16 -11.53 -1.21
CA ASP A 346 18.37 -12.54 -1.91
C ASP A 346 18.32 -13.82 -1.06
N PHE A 347 17.37 -14.71 -1.35
CA PHE A 347 17.24 -15.96 -0.62
C PHE A 347 16.69 -17.08 -1.51
N ILE A 348 17.09 -18.30 -1.23
CA ILE A 348 16.61 -19.49 -1.91
C ILE A 348 15.57 -20.17 -1.03
N ALA A 349 14.41 -20.44 -1.60
CA ALA A 349 13.32 -21.09 -0.89
C ALA A 349 12.72 -22.24 -1.69
N GLN A 350 12.28 -23.24 -0.95
CA GLN A 350 11.41 -24.29 -1.44
C GLN A 350 9.98 -23.77 -1.44
N VAL A 351 9.38 -23.58 -2.63
CA VAL A 351 8.05 -23.02 -2.82
C VAL A 351 7.11 -24.08 -3.39
N ILE A 352 5.95 -24.25 -2.78
CA ILE A 352 4.87 -25.13 -3.24
C ILE A 352 3.75 -24.25 -3.79
N VAL A 353 3.48 -24.37 -5.08
CA VAL A 353 2.40 -23.64 -5.75
C VAL A 353 1.08 -24.30 -5.41
N LEU A 354 0.13 -23.51 -4.92
CA LEU A 354 -1.17 -23.96 -4.46
C LEU A 354 -2.21 -23.80 -5.56
N ASN A 355 -2.96 -22.72 -5.54
CA ASN A 355 -4.08 -22.47 -6.42
C ASN A 355 -3.84 -21.15 -7.15
N HIS A 356 -3.10 -21.22 -8.26
CA HIS A 356 -2.83 -20.09 -9.14
C HIS A 356 -3.63 -20.28 -10.45
N PRO A 357 -4.39 -19.27 -10.92
CA PRO A 357 -5.26 -19.40 -12.09
C PRO A 357 -4.49 -19.49 -13.42
N GLY A 358 -3.23 -19.07 -13.42
CA GLY A 358 -2.35 -19.12 -14.59
C GLY A 358 -1.05 -19.88 -14.34
N GLN A 359 -0.01 -19.48 -15.05
CA GLN A 359 1.33 -20.06 -14.96
C GLN A 359 2.28 -19.06 -14.30
N ILE A 360 3.18 -19.55 -13.45
CA ILE A 360 4.21 -18.72 -12.80
C ILE A 360 5.50 -18.84 -13.60
N GLN A 361 6.08 -17.72 -13.99
CA GLN A 361 7.32 -17.61 -14.78
C GLN A 361 8.35 -16.75 -14.06
N PRO A 362 9.66 -16.88 -14.37
CA PRO A 362 10.68 -15.99 -13.84
C PRO A 362 10.33 -14.52 -14.08
N GLY A 363 10.50 -13.69 -13.06
CA GLY A 363 10.07 -12.29 -13.05
C GLY A 363 8.73 -12.04 -12.35
N TYR A 364 7.98 -13.09 -12.02
CA TYR A 364 6.76 -12.98 -11.19
C TYR A 364 7.07 -12.32 -9.83
N ALA A 365 6.33 -11.28 -9.45
CA ALA A 365 6.62 -10.46 -8.27
C ALA A 365 5.41 -10.33 -7.31
N PRO A 366 4.99 -11.44 -6.68
CA PRO A 366 3.89 -11.45 -5.70
C PRO A 366 4.32 -10.85 -4.36
N VAL A 367 3.33 -10.68 -3.46
CA VAL A 367 3.59 -10.26 -2.09
C VAL A 367 3.89 -11.46 -1.20
N LEU A 368 4.97 -11.39 -0.42
CA LEU A 368 5.31 -12.38 0.58
C LEU A 368 4.93 -11.88 1.98
N ASP A 369 4.18 -12.73 2.67
CA ASP A 369 3.91 -12.63 4.10
C ASP A 369 4.88 -13.56 4.83
N CYS A 370 5.86 -13.00 5.54
CA CYS A 370 6.83 -13.74 6.35
C CYS A 370 6.87 -13.11 7.73
N HIS A 371 6.70 -13.90 8.81
CA HIS A 371 6.50 -13.39 10.17
C HIS A 371 5.48 -12.22 10.22
N THR A 372 5.94 -11.01 10.54
CA THR A 372 5.19 -9.75 10.55
C THR A 372 5.45 -8.87 9.32
N ALA A 373 6.39 -9.26 8.45
CA ALA A 373 6.72 -8.54 7.22
C ALA A 373 5.77 -8.87 6.07
N HIS A 374 5.48 -7.85 5.26
CA HIS A 374 4.60 -7.92 4.10
C HIS A 374 5.27 -7.16 2.93
N ILE A 375 6.07 -7.88 2.13
CA ILE A 375 6.96 -7.29 1.13
C ILE A 375 6.84 -8.05 -0.19
N ALA A 376 6.75 -7.33 -1.31
CA ALA A 376 6.79 -7.96 -2.63
C ALA A 376 8.17 -8.52 -2.93
N CYS A 377 8.26 -9.76 -3.41
CA CYS A 377 9.52 -10.40 -3.78
C CYS A 377 9.44 -10.92 -5.21
N LYS A 378 10.45 -10.59 -6.02
CA LYS A 378 10.59 -11.08 -7.38
C LYS A 378 11.13 -12.51 -7.35
N PHE A 379 10.44 -13.41 -8.02
CA PHE A 379 10.90 -14.76 -8.30
C PHE A 379 11.92 -14.64 -9.43
N SER A 380 13.20 -14.57 -9.08
CA SER A 380 14.26 -14.24 -10.02
C SER A 380 14.57 -15.41 -10.94
N GLU A 381 14.82 -16.57 -10.34
CA GLU A 381 15.29 -17.77 -11.04
C GLU A 381 14.59 -18.99 -10.42
N PHE A 382 14.09 -19.89 -11.26
CA PHE A 382 13.66 -21.22 -10.82
C PHE A 382 14.86 -22.13 -10.95
N LEU A 383 15.38 -22.60 -9.82
CA LEU A 383 16.56 -23.44 -9.81
C LEU A 383 16.18 -24.87 -10.18
N LYS A 384 15.19 -25.45 -9.49
CA LYS A 384 14.80 -26.86 -9.71
C LYS A 384 13.33 -27.08 -9.40
N LYS A 385 12.68 -27.96 -10.14
CA LYS A 385 11.38 -28.55 -9.77
C LYS A 385 11.64 -29.79 -8.92
N ILE A 386 10.87 -29.95 -7.85
CA ILE A 386 11.02 -31.05 -6.90
C ILE A 386 9.68 -31.73 -6.64
N ASP A 387 9.72 -32.99 -6.25
CA ASP A 387 8.54 -33.70 -5.78
C ASP A 387 8.14 -33.18 -4.39
N ARG A 388 6.84 -32.87 -4.23
CA ARG A 388 6.31 -32.25 -3.01
C ARG A 388 6.51 -33.11 -1.75
N ARG A 389 6.51 -34.44 -1.88
CA ARG A 389 6.52 -35.37 -0.73
C ARG A 389 7.92 -35.87 -0.41
N SER A 390 8.63 -36.35 -1.43
CA SER A 390 9.95 -36.95 -1.29
C SER A 390 11.08 -35.94 -1.36
N GLY A 391 10.82 -34.73 -1.89
CA GLY A 391 11.86 -33.71 -2.12
C GLY A 391 12.84 -34.06 -3.23
N LYS A 392 12.62 -35.17 -3.96
CA LYS A 392 13.48 -35.57 -5.09
C LYS A 392 13.37 -34.57 -6.23
N GLU A 393 14.49 -34.30 -6.87
CA GLU A 393 14.56 -33.41 -8.03
C GLU A 393 13.87 -34.07 -9.23
N LEU A 394 13.00 -33.32 -9.91
CA LEU A 394 12.23 -33.78 -11.06
C LEU A 394 12.74 -33.14 -12.36
N GLU A 395 13.06 -31.85 -12.32
CA GLU A 395 13.46 -31.06 -13.49
C GLU A 395 14.42 -29.96 -13.04
N ASP A 396 15.51 -29.74 -13.78
CA ASP A 396 16.42 -28.62 -13.54
C ASP A 396 15.96 -27.38 -14.33
N SER A 397 16.03 -26.22 -13.70
CA SER A 397 15.71 -24.91 -14.28
C SER A 397 14.39 -24.85 -15.07
N PRO A 398 13.23 -25.18 -14.44
CA PRO A 398 11.96 -25.22 -15.14
C PRO A 398 11.58 -23.82 -15.65
N LYS A 399 11.00 -23.73 -16.85
CA LYS A 399 10.56 -22.44 -17.42
C LYS A 399 9.26 -21.91 -16.80
N ILE A 400 8.39 -22.82 -16.35
CA ILE A 400 7.04 -22.53 -15.90
C ILE A 400 6.71 -23.40 -14.69
N LEU A 401 6.03 -22.83 -13.70
CA LEU A 401 5.43 -23.56 -12.58
C LEU A 401 3.90 -23.48 -12.63
N LYS A 402 3.24 -24.59 -12.30
CA LYS A 402 1.77 -24.71 -12.27
C LYS A 402 1.28 -25.07 -10.86
N SER A 403 -0.02 -24.91 -10.62
CA SER A 403 -0.69 -25.34 -9.40
C SER A 403 -0.38 -26.80 -9.07
N GLY A 404 0.11 -27.05 -7.84
CA GLY A 404 0.55 -28.36 -7.36
C GLY A 404 2.06 -28.61 -7.45
N ASP A 405 2.79 -27.84 -8.25
CA ASP A 405 4.24 -28.00 -8.38
C ASP A 405 4.98 -27.51 -7.12
N ALA A 406 6.08 -28.18 -6.79
CA ALA A 406 7.05 -27.68 -5.81
C ALA A 406 8.37 -27.38 -6.52
N ALA A 407 9.03 -26.28 -6.14
CA ALA A 407 10.27 -25.85 -6.77
C ALA A 407 11.21 -25.13 -5.79
N MET A 408 12.50 -25.21 -6.05
CA MET A 408 13.53 -24.38 -5.46
C MET A 408 13.66 -23.09 -6.28
N ILE A 409 13.40 -21.95 -5.64
CA ILE A 409 13.32 -20.65 -6.30
C ILE A 409 14.23 -19.67 -5.59
N LYS A 410 14.96 -18.86 -6.36
CA LYS A 410 15.69 -17.69 -5.85
C LYS A 410 14.79 -16.47 -5.86
N LEU A 411 14.59 -15.85 -4.71
CA LEU A 411 13.73 -14.69 -4.51
C LEU A 411 14.53 -13.45 -4.13
N ILE A 412 14.13 -12.32 -4.69
CA ILE A 412 14.73 -11.01 -4.43
C ILE A 412 13.66 -10.09 -3.86
N PRO A 413 13.78 -9.63 -2.60
CA PRO A 413 12.82 -8.71 -2.01
C PRO A 413 12.90 -7.32 -2.67
N SER A 414 11.74 -6.74 -2.99
CA SER A 414 11.64 -5.40 -3.62
C SER A 414 11.93 -4.25 -2.67
N LYS A 415 11.93 -4.51 -1.36
CA LYS A 415 12.28 -3.58 -0.29
C LYS A 415 13.15 -4.30 0.71
N ALA A 416 13.95 -3.56 1.47
CA ALA A 416 14.73 -4.09 2.58
C ALA A 416 13.85 -4.96 3.50
N MET A 417 14.25 -6.22 3.66
CA MET A 417 13.56 -7.27 4.39
C MET A 417 14.59 -8.02 5.25
N CYS A 418 14.16 -8.58 6.37
CA CYS A 418 14.98 -9.49 7.17
C CYS A 418 14.27 -10.85 7.17
N VAL A 419 14.94 -11.88 6.67
CA VAL A 419 14.49 -13.27 6.75
C VAL A 419 15.64 -14.17 7.15
N GLU A 420 15.33 -15.36 7.62
CA GLU A 420 16.32 -16.32 8.11
C GLU A 420 16.11 -17.72 7.50
N PRO A 421 17.16 -18.54 7.40
CA PRO A 421 17.01 -19.94 7.02
C PRO A 421 16.11 -20.68 8.00
N PHE A 422 15.16 -21.47 7.48
CA PHE A 422 14.20 -22.22 8.29
C PHE A 422 14.86 -23.16 9.30
N ALA A 423 15.99 -23.78 8.93
CA ALA A 423 16.72 -24.68 9.81
C ALA A 423 17.27 -23.96 11.06
N GLN A 424 17.63 -22.69 10.93
CA GLN A 424 18.20 -21.89 12.01
C GLN A 424 17.09 -21.23 12.84
N TYR A 425 16.23 -20.47 12.19
CA TYR A 425 15.14 -19.72 12.82
C TYR A 425 13.80 -20.02 12.13
N PRO A 426 13.14 -21.15 12.49
CA PRO A 426 11.90 -21.59 11.87
C PRO A 426 10.81 -20.51 11.74
N PRO A 427 10.57 -19.63 12.74
CA PRO A 427 9.52 -18.60 12.65
C PRO A 427 9.80 -17.50 11.61
N LEU A 428 11.07 -17.27 11.25
CA LEU A 428 11.49 -16.27 10.25
C LEU A 428 11.80 -16.89 8.87
N GLY A 429 11.71 -18.22 8.75
CA GLY A 429 12.06 -18.97 7.54
C GLY A 429 10.86 -19.53 6.78
N ARG A 430 9.63 -19.21 7.17
CA ARG A 430 8.39 -19.63 6.50
C ARG A 430 7.65 -18.42 5.96
N PHE A 431 7.09 -18.54 4.76
CA PHE A 431 6.31 -17.47 4.17
C PHE A 431 5.15 -17.99 3.35
N ALA A 432 4.12 -17.16 3.24
CA ALA A 432 3.03 -17.34 2.30
C ALA A 432 3.21 -16.35 1.14
N VAL A 433 2.89 -16.80 -0.07
CA VAL A 433 2.92 -16.01 -1.29
C VAL A 433 1.49 -15.66 -1.66
N ARG A 434 1.19 -14.38 -1.76
CA ARG A 434 -0.14 -13.87 -2.06
C ARG A 434 -0.16 -13.03 -3.32
N ASP A 435 -1.18 -13.26 -4.11
CA ASP A 435 -1.49 -12.50 -5.32
C ASP A 435 -2.99 -12.50 -5.57
N MET A 436 -3.53 -11.42 -6.15
CA MET A 436 -4.98 -11.26 -6.41
C MET A 436 -5.88 -11.61 -5.20
N LYS A 437 -5.42 -11.31 -3.97
CA LYS A 437 -6.07 -11.63 -2.69
C LYS A 437 -6.18 -13.13 -2.36
N GLN A 438 -5.49 -14.01 -3.07
CA GLN A 438 -5.45 -15.46 -2.81
C GLN A 438 -4.04 -15.89 -2.40
N THR A 439 -3.94 -16.98 -1.64
CA THR A 439 -2.66 -17.63 -1.36
C THR A 439 -2.29 -18.51 -2.56
N VAL A 440 -1.32 -18.05 -3.35
CA VAL A 440 -0.94 -18.72 -4.60
C VAL A 440 0.16 -19.75 -4.40
N ALA A 441 1.00 -19.55 -3.39
CA ALA A 441 2.04 -20.48 -3.02
C ALA A 441 2.41 -20.33 -1.54
N VAL A 442 3.13 -21.31 -1.01
CA VAL A 442 3.74 -21.25 0.32
C VAL A 442 5.19 -21.69 0.21
N GLY A 443 6.07 -21.15 1.06
CA GLY A 443 7.49 -21.40 0.95
C GLY A 443 8.24 -21.53 2.27
N VAL A 444 9.34 -22.26 2.20
CA VAL A 444 10.30 -22.47 3.30
C VAL A 444 11.67 -22.06 2.80
N ILE A 445 12.28 -21.09 3.48
CA ILE A 445 13.59 -20.54 3.16
C ILE A 445 14.67 -21.55 3.54
N LYS A 446 15.51 -21.91 2.57
CA LYS A 446 16.62 -22.84 2.76
C LYS A 446 17.91 -22.10 3.01
N GLU A 447 18.15 -21.04 2.23
CA GLU A 447 19.39 -20.26 2.27
C GLU A 447 19.08 -18.78 2.15
N VAL A 448 19.85 -17.95 2.84
CA VAL A 448 19.69 -16.49 2.86
C VAL A 448 21.05 -15.84 2.61
N ASN A 449 21.13 -15.01 1.59
CA ASN A 449 22.27 -14.15 1.36
C ASN A 449 22.07 -12.83 2.13
N LYS A 450 22.73 -12.69 3.28
CA LYS A 450 22.64 -11.49 4.13
C LYS A 450 23.55 -10.39 3.57
N LYS A 451 23.06 -9.16 3.50
CA LYS A 451 23.90 -7.99 3.19
C LYS A 451 24.76 -7.65 4.41
N TYR A 452 26.07 -7.53 4.19
CA TYR A 452 27.01 -7.06 5.19
C TYR A 452 27.21 -5.55 5.02
N TYR A 453 26.91 -4.79 6.07
CA TYR A 453 27.31 -3.40 6.18
C TYR A 453 28.63 -3.36 6.95
N SER A 454 29.75 -3.18 6.26
CA SER A 454 30.99 -2.79 6.93
C SER A 454 30.81 -1.37 7.47
N GLY A 455 30.96 -1.21 8.78
CA GLY A 455 31.17 0.11 9.37
C GLY A 455 32.37 0.76 8.69
N ASN A 456 32.16 1.93 8.09
CA ASN A 456 33.18 2.75 7.42
C ASN A 456 34.13 2.00 6.47
N GLY A 457 33.67 1.74 5.24
CA GLY A 457 34.56 1.36 4.15
C GLY A 457 33.87 0.50 3.11
N VAL A 458 33.69 1.06 1.91
CA VAL A 458 33.26 0.35 0.70
C VAL A 458 34.19 -0.86 0.47
N GLN A 459 33.64 -2.08 0.48
CA GLN A 459 34.33 -3.24 -0.09
C GLN A 459 33.66 -3.60 -1.42
N LEU A 460 34.42 -3.44 -2.49
CA LEU A 460 34.11 -3.97 -3.82
C LEU A 460 34.03 -5.50 -3.76
N GLN A 461 32.96 -6.05 -4.32
CA GLN A 461 32.79 -7.48 -4.52
C GLN A 461 33.79 -7.94 -5.60
N LEU A 462 34.87 -8.60 -5.20
CA LEU A 462 35.78 -9.31 -6.10
C LEU A 462 35.18 -10.70 -6.36
N THR A 463 34.68 -10.91 -7.57
CA THR A 463 34.40 -12.24 -8.11
C THR A 463 35.71 -12.80 -8.64
N TYR A 464 36.28 -13.84 -8.03
CA TYR A 464 37.26 -14.69 -8.72
C TYR A 464 37.14 -16.16 -8.31
N CYS A 465 37.10 -17.01 -9.33
CA CYS A 465 37.02 -18.45 -9.28
C CYS A 465 38.33 -19.08 -8.75
N GLY A 466 38.19 -20.11 -7.90
CA GLY A 466 39.12 -21.24 -7.85
C GLY A 466 40.25 -21.21 -6.82
N LEU A 467 39.94 -21.40 -5.52
CA LEU A 467 40.91 -21.88 -4.52
C LEU A 467 40.26 -22.97 -3.65
N ARG A 468 41.07 -23.96 -3.22
CA ARG A 468 40.65 -25.11 -2.41
C ARG A 468 40.94 -24.85 -0.91
N PRO A 469 40.28 -25.56 0.02
CA PRO A 469 40.47 -25.32 1.45
C PRO A 469 41.92 -25.60 1.88
N GLY A 470 42.66 -24.57 2.29
CA GLY A 470 44.04 -24.68 2.78
C GLY A 470 44.98 -23.51 2.45
N ASP A 471 44.62 -22.63 1.51
CA ASP A 471 45.53 -21.58 1.06
C ASP A 471 45.47 -20.31 1.93
N SER A 472 46.62 -19.93 2.50
CA SER A 472 46.82 -18.67 3.25
C SER A 472 47.59 -17.66 2.42
N ILE A 473 47.08 -16.42 2.30
CA ILE A 473 47.83 -15.30 1.71
C ILE A 473 47.82 -14.13 2.70
N LYS A 474 49.02 -13.70 3.11
CA LYS A 474 49.30 -12.48 3.89
C LYS A 474 49.59 -11.33 2.94
N VAL A 475 49.15 -10.10 3.27
CA VAL A 475 49.62 -8.86 2.63
C VAL A 475 50.06 -7.88 3.71
N TYR A 476 51.32 -7.45 3.64
CA TYR A 476 51.92 -6.37 4.40
C TYR A 476 51.99 -5.11 3.53
N ASP A 477 51.56 -3.95 4.03
CA ASP A 477 52.25 -2.68 3.73
C ASP A 477 51.99 -1.64 4.85
N GLU A 478 53.08 -1.10 5.39
CA GLU A 478 53.20 -0.37 6.66
C GLU A 478 53.28 1.17 6.47
N ARG A 479 52.86 1.69 5.31
CA ARG A 479 53.02 3.13 4.96
C ARG A 479 51.83 4.04 5.25
N ILE A 480 50.67 3.52 5.63
CA ILE A 480 49.44 4.34 5.79
C ILE A 480 49.26 4.86 7.23
N THR A 481 49.92 4.24 8.21
CA THR A 481 49.71 4.55 9.63
C THR A 481 50.44 5.82 10.10
N LYS A 482 51.44 6.33 9.35
CA LYS A 482 52.24 7.51 9.76
C LYS A 482 51.75 8.87 9.21
N THR A 483 50.81 8.90 8.27
CA THR A 483 50.34 10.17 7.67
C THR A 483 49.14 10.78 8.42
N ILE A 484 48.39 9.98 9.18
CA ILE A 484 47.16 10.43 9.86
C ILE A 484 47.44 11.08 11.24
N ALA A 485 48.64 10.95 11.78
CA ALA A 485 48.98 11.50 13.11
C ALA A 485 49.39 12.99 13.11
N ARG A 486 49.43 13.68 11.96
CA ARG A 486 49.98 15.06 11.87
C ARG A 486 49.01 16.16 11.47
N ILE A 487 47.71 15.87 11.34
CA ILE A 487 46.69 16.88 11.01
C ILE A 487 45.59 16.84 12.07
N ASN A 488 45.96 17.24 13.29
CA ASN A 488 45.03 17.66 14.32
C ASN A 488 45.66 18.87 15.01
N GLY A 489 45.21 20.08 14.62
CA GLY A 489 45.58 21.33 15.30
C GLY A 489 45.82 22.52 14.38
N THR A 490 44.84 23.44 14.35
CA THR A 490 45.00 24.89 14.13
C THR A 490 45.55 25.42 12.79
N ASN A 491 44.63 25.79 11.86
CA ASN A 491 44.51 27.14 11.25
C ASN A 491 43.64 27.12 9.96
N CYS A 492 42.33 27.37 10.10
CA CYS A 492 41.36 27.39 9.00
C CYS A 492 41.30 28.72 8.20
N LYS A 493 42.27 29.64 8.35
CA LYS A 493 42.16 30.99 7.73
C LYS A 493 43.16 31.29 6.60
N LYS A 494 44.00 30.34 6.20
CA LYS A 494 45.00 30.54 5.12
C LYS A 494 44.86 29.60 3.91
N PHE A 495 43.81 28.78 3.87
CA PHE A 495 43.56 27.85 2.76
C PHE A 495 42.49 28.35 1.77
N LEU A 496 41.86 29.51 2.05
CA LEU A 496 40.77 30.07 1.23
C LEU A 496 41.20 31.18 0.27
N GLU A 497 42.48 31.58 0.23
CA GLU A 497 42.96 32.68 -0.63
C GLU A 497 43.88 32.23 -1.79
N THR A 498 43.93 30.93 -2.12
CA THR A 498 44.82 30.43 -3.20
C THR A 498 44.12 29.51 -4.20
N PHE A 499 42.80 29.63 -4.34
CA PHE A 499 42.04 28.86 -5.34
C PHE A 499 41.05 29.71 -6.16
N GLU A 500 41.35 30.99 -6.34
CA GLU A 500 40.76 31.84 -7.38
C GLU A 500 41.85 32.27 -8.37
N SER A 501 42.16 31.39 -9.32
CA SER A 501 42.46 31.76 -10.70
C SER A 501 42.80 30.50 -11.47
N ARG A 502 42.24 30.38 -12.68
CA ARG A 502 42.45 29.30 -13.67
C ARG A 502 41.64 28.02 -13.45
N SER A 503 40.34 28.08 -13.75
CA SER A 503 39.67 26.93 -14.38
C SER A 503 38.33 27.33 -15.00
N ASN A 504 38.11 26.99 -16.29
CA ASN A 504 36.89 27.21 -17.07
C ASN A 504 35.73 26.27 -16.64
N PHE A 505 35.43 26.18 -15.34
CA PHE A 505 34.42 25.25 -14.82
C PHE A 505 33.62 25.88 -13.68
N VAL A 506 32.30 25.73 -13.70
CA VAL A 506 31.42 26.06 -12.57
C VAL A 506 31.11 24.79 -11.79
N ARG A 507 31.46 24.77 -10.49
CA ARG A 507 31.20 23.65 -9.58
C ARG A 507 30.17 24.09 -8.55
N VAL A 508 28.94 23.58 -8.66
CA VAL A 508 27.90 23.80 -7.65
C VAL A 508 27.91 22.63 -6.67
N THR A 509 28.14 22.94 -5.40
CA THR A 509 28.11 21.96 -4.30
C THR A 509 26.85 22.24 -3.48
N PHE A 510 25.95 21.27 -3.37
CA PHE A 510 24.74 21.40 -2.57
C PHE A 510 25.05 21.02 -1.12
N ASP A 511 25.08 22.01 -0.23
CA ASP A 511 25.12 21.76 1.21
C ASP A 511 23.68 21.73 1.74
N ARG A 512 23.22 20.56 2.20
CA ARG A 512 21.99 20.48 3.01
C ARG A 512 22.43 20.56 4.47
N GLY A 513 21.98 21.60 5.16
CA GLY A 513 22.12 21.77 6.61
C GLY A 513 21.31 20.74 7.42
N ASP A 514 21.61 19.46 7.26
CA ASP A 514 21.20 18.38 8.16
C ASP A 514 22.30 17.29 8.18
N ARG A 515 23.01 17.21 9.31
CA ARG A 515 24.23 16.40 9.49
C ARG A 515 23.94 14.91 9.69
N SER A 516 23.25 14.24 8.76
CA SER A 516 23.06 12.78 8.86
C SER A 516 23.11 11.96 7.58
N THR A 517 23.47 12.52 6.42
CA THR A 517 23.80 11.72 5.22
C THR A 517 24.88 12.38 4.37
N ASP A 518 26.14 11.98 4.52
CA ASP A 518 27.24 12.44 3.67
C ASP A 518 27.18 11.69 2.32
N ARG A 519 26.34 12.18 1.40
CA ARG A 519 26.44 11.86 -0.04
C ARG A 519 26.69 13.16 -0.79
N ARG A 520 27.96 13.42 -1.12
CA ARG A 520 28.36 14.59 -1.90
C ARG A 520 28.23 14.27 -3.40
N PHE A 521 27.29 14.96 -4.03
CA PHE A 521 27.18 15.02 -5.48
C PHE A 521 27.95 16.24 -5.97
N SER A 522 28.76 16.06 -7.01
CA SER A 522 29.34 17.19 -7.74
C SER A 522 28.74 17.24 -9.13
N VAL A 523 28.13 18.38 -9.45
CA VAL A 523 27.67 18.71 -10.79
C VAL A 523 28.73 19.61 -11.41
N LYS A 524 29.30 19.17 -12.53
CA LYS A 524 30.21 19.94 -13.38
C LYS A 524 29.47 20.32 -14.65
N TYR A 525 29.41 21.62 -14.94
CA TYR A 525 28.96 22.13 -16.22
C TYR A 525 30.18 22.60 -16.99
N ASP A 526 30.44 21.98 -18.14
CA ASP A 526 31.49 22.38 -19.07
C ASP A 526 30.91 23.43 -20.03
N THR A 527 31.33 24.68 -19.87
CA THR A 527 30.84 25.83 -20.65
C THR A 527 31.33 25.84 -22.09
N THR A 528 32.30 24.99 -22.45
CA THR A 528 32.82 24.87 -23.83
C THR A 528 32.16 23.75 -24.62
N GLN A 529 31.58 22.75 -23.95
CA GLN A 529 30.90 21.61 -24.59
C GLN A 529 29.39 21.55 -24.28
N GLU A 530 28.86 22.53 -23.53
CA GLU A 530 27.49 22.57 -22.99
C GLU A 530 27.06 21.27 -22.30
N LYS A 531 28.00 20.58 -21.66
CA LYS A 531 27.81 19.22 -21.17
C LYS A 531 27.74 19.18 -19.64
N LEU A 532 26.74 18.45 -19.14
CA LEU A 532 26.44 18.35 -17.71
C LEU A 532 26.90 16.99 -17.15
N GLU A 533 27.94 17.02 -16.32
CA GLU A 533 28.51 15.85 -15.67
C GLU A 533 28.09 15.77 -14.20
N VAL A 534 27.40 14.69 -13.81
CA VAL A 534 27.05 14.41 -12.42
C VAL A 534 27.88 13.24 -11.92
N ARG A 535 28.62 13.44 -10.84
CA ARG A 535 29.47 12.41 -10.19
C ARG A 535 29.00 12.15 -8.76
N GLU A 536 28.88 10.87 -8.39
CA GLU A 536 28.66 10.42 -7.01
C GLU A 536 29.93 9.71 -6.54
N GLY A 537 30.59 10.22 -5.49
CA GLY A 537 31.78 9.59 -4.90
C GLY A 537 32.98 9.38 -5.84
N GLY A 538 33.11 10.18 -6.91
CA GLY A 538 34.25 10.15 -7.83
C GLY A 538 34.20 9.07 -8.92
N LYS A 539 33.13 8.28 -9.04
CA LYS A 539 32.91 7.34 -10.16
C LYS A 539 31.96 7.92 -11.20
N GLU A 540 32.30 7.71 -12.47
CA GLU A 540 31.43 8.01 -13.61
C GLU A 540 30.35 6.91 -13.72
N LEU A 541 29.07 7.29 -13.69
CA LEU A 541 27.96 6.32 -13.76
C LEU A 541 27.77 5.86 -15.22
N GLY A 542 28.09 4.59 -15.50
CA GLY A 542 27.98 3.97 -16.82
C GLY A 542 26.61 3.34 -17.11
N LYS A 543 26.11 3.61 -18.32
CA LYS A 543 25.02 3.00 -19.12
C LYS A 543 23.55 3.13 -18.64
N GLY A 544 22.77 3.82 -19.47
CA GLY A 544 21.38 3.47 -19.84
C GLY A 544 20.27 4.26 -19.14
N SER A 545 19.63 5.19 -19.86
CA SER A 545 18.29 5.84 -19.72
C SER A 545 17.91 6.55 -18.41
N PHE A 546 18.53 6.19 -17.30
CA PHE A 546 18.18 6.61 -15.96
C PHE A 546 18.72 8.00 -15.59
N LYS A 547 19.68 8.56 -16.34
CA LYS A 547 20.42 9.77 -15.93
C LYS A 547 19.54 11.04 -15.86
N TYR A 548 18.59 11.21 -16.78
CA TYR A 548 17.70 12.39 -16.82
C TYR A 548 16.36 12.14 -16.10
N ALA A 549 15.78 10.95 -16.21
CA ALA A 549 14.54 10.59 -15.51
C ALA A 549 14.70 10.62 -13.97
N TRP A 550 15.90 10.26 -13.45
CA TRP A 550 16.19 10.28 -12.01
C TRP A 550 16.14 11.67 -11.37
N VAL A 551 16.25 12.73 -12.17
CA VAL A 551 16.06 14.09 -11.69
C VAL A 551 14.61 14.29 -11.27
N LEU A 552 13.66 13.81 -12.08
CA LEU A 552 12.22 13.96 -11.84
C LEU A 552 11.71 13.00 -10.77
N ASP A 553 12.17 11.74 -10.78
CA ASP A 553 11.81 10.71 -9.82
C ASP A 553 12.40 11.02 -8.42
N LYS A 554 11.58 11.55 -7.52
CA LYS A 554 12.01 11.97 -6.17
C LYS A 554 11.98 10.81 -5.18
N LEU A 555 11.12 9.82 -5.40
CA LEU A 555 11.01 8.66 -4.53
C LEU A 555 12.03 7.59 -4.93
N LYS A 556 12.67 6.99 -3.92
CA LYS A 556 13.55 5.83 -4.14
C LYS A 556 12.83 4.71 -4.91
N ALA A 557 11.54 4.52 -4.65
CA ALA A 557 10.69 3.54 -5.33
C ALA A 557 10.38 3.88 -6.80
N GLU A 558 10.40 5.15 -7.21
CA GLU A 558 10.25 5.56 -8.62
C GLU A 558 11.50 5.18 -9.40
N ARG A 559 12.66 5.56 -8.86
CA ARG A 559 14.00 5.26 -9.43
C ARG A 559 14.27 3.76 -9.56
N GLU A 560 13.84 2.97 -8.58
CA GLU A 560 14.00 1.51 -8.57
C GLU A 560 13.07 0.78 -9.56
N ARG A 561 11.94 1.39 -9.94
CA ARG A 561 10.92 0.78 -10.81
C ARG A 561 10.90 1.36 -12.22
N GLY A 562 11.58 2.48 -12.46
CA GLY A 562 11.58 3.18 -13.75
C GLY A 562 10.19 3.70 -14.16
N ILE A 563 9.31 3.98 -13.18
CA ILE A 563 7.99 4.56 -13.40
C ILE A 563 7.77 5.69 -12.39
N THR A 564 7.22 6.81 -12.86
CA THR A 564 6.71 7.89 -12.00
C THR A 564 5.53 7.33 -11.17
N ILE A 565 5.52 7.61 -9.86
CA ILE A 565 4.53 7.08 -8.90
C ILE A 565 3.73 8.23 -8.30
N ASP A 566 4.41 9.30 -7.93
CA ASP A 566 3.84 10.52 -7.37
C ASP A 566 4.06 11.70 -8.32
N ILE A 567 3.32 12.78 -8.10
CA ILE A 567 3.43 13.97 -8.95
C ILE A 567 4.72 14.71 -8.58
N ALA A 568 5.63 14.88 -9.56
CA ALA A 568 6.78 15.75 -9.39
C ALA A 568 6.52 17.10 -10.08
N LEU A 569 6.67 18.18 -9.32
CA LEU A 569 6.63 19.54 -9.85
C LEU A 569 8.06 20.03 -10.11
N TRP A 570 8.30 20.48 -11.33
CA TRP A 570 9.54 21.09 -11.78
C TRP A 570 9.26 22.42 -12.46
N LYS A 571 10.21 23.35 -12.35
CA LYS A 571 10.03 24.70 -12.85
C LYS A 571 11.22 25.09 -13.70
N PHE A 572 10.93 25.75 -14.80
CA PHE A 572 11.90 26.42 -15.63
C PHE A 572 11.24 27.62 -16.31
N GLU A 573 12.05 28.49 -16.85
CA GLU A 573 11.61 29.67 -17.58
C GLU A 573 11.88 29.46 -19.06
N THR A 574 10.92 29.86 -19.88
CA THR A 574 11.12 30.07 -21.32
C THR A 574 11.19 31.57 -21.58
N GLU A 575 11.43 31.98 -22.82
CA GLU A 575 11.41 33.39 -23.19
C GLU A 575 10.09 34.09 -22.87
N LYS A 576 8.98 33.32 -22.85
CA LYS A 576 7.63 33.86 -22.63
C LYS A 576 7.00 33.51 -21.29
N TYR A 577 7.35 32.38 -20.68
CA TYR A 577 6.59 31.81 -19.58
C TYR A 577 7.45 31.27 -18.44
N TYR A 578 6.96 31.45 -17.21
CA TYR A 578 7.37 30.64 -16.07
C TYR A 578 6.60 29.31 -16.12
N VAL A 579 7.26 28.26 -16.58
CA VAL A 579 6.64 26.95 -16.79
C VAL A 579 6.78 26.10 -15.53
N THR A 580 5.66 25.55 -15.04
CA THR A 580 5.67 24.47 -14.06
C THR A 580 5.28 23.17 -14.75
N VAL A 581 6.23 22.25 -14.90
CA VAL A 581 5.99 20.90 -15.37
C VAL A 581 5.43 20.06 -14.24
N ILE A 582 4.32 19.39 -14.53
CA ILE A 582 3.68 18.41 -13.68
C ILE A 582 4.00 17.05 -14.27
N ASP A 583 5.01 16.35 -13.73
CA ASP A 583 5.28 14.98 -14.12
C ASP A 583 4.19 14.08 -13.53
N ALA A 584 3.36 13.52 -14.40
CA ALA A 584 2.19 12.76 -14.03
C ALA A 584 2.44 11.26 -14.32
N PRO A 585 2.11 10.38 -13.37
CA PRO A 585 2.43 8.96 -13.53
C PRO A 585 1.61 8.32 -14.65
N GLY A 586 2.30 7.62 -15.55
CA GLY A 586 1.66 6.95 -16.69
C GLY A 586 1.07 5.58 -16.39
N HIS A 587 1.39 4.98 -15.23
CA HIS A 587 0.96 3.63 -14.88
C HIS A 587 -0.48 3.60 -14.31
N ARG A 588 -1.27 2.58 -14.68
CA ARG A 588 -2.70 2.46 -14.29
C ARG A 588 -2.96 2.53 -12.79
N ASP A 589 -2.09 1.90 -11.99
CA ASP A 589 -2.21 1.93 -10.52
C ASP A 589 -2.10 3.35 -9.92
N PHE A 590 -1.55 4.31 -10.67
CA PHE A 590 -1.29 5.68 -10.22
C PHE A 590 -2.12 6.73 -10.99
N ILE A 591 -3.12 6.31 -11.77
CA ILE A 591 -4.05 7.24 -12.47
C ILE A 591 -4.68 8.26 -11.50
N LYS A 592 -4.89 7.90 -10.23
CA LYS A 592 -5.34 8.84 -9.18
C LYS A 592 -4.48 10.10 -9.12
N ASN A 593 -3.17 9.91 -9.15
CA ASN A 593 -2.18 10.98 -9.06
C ASN A 593 -2.13 11.73 -10.40
N MET A 594 -2.24 11.02 -11.53
CA MET A 594 -2.38 11.62 -12.85
C MET A 594 -3.59 12.55 -12.96
N ILE A 595 -4.77 12.14 -12.49
CA ILE A 595 -5.99 12.97 -12.43
C ILE A 595 -5.75 14.23 -11.58
N THR A 596 -5.12 14.08 -10.42
CA THR A 596 -4.84 15.20 -9.52
C THR A 596 -3.91 16.22 -10.17
N GLY A 597 -2.85 15.76 -10.85
CA GLY A 597 -1.90 16.61 -11.57
C GLY A 597 -2.52 17.25 -12.81
N THR A 598 -3.21 16.47 -13.62
CA THR A 598 -3.82 16.90 -14.89
C THR A 598 -4.94 17.91 -14.67
N SER A 599 -5.70 17.81 -13.58
CA SER A 599 -6.71 18.81 -13.20
C SER A 599 -6.11 20.21 -12.99
N GLN A 600 -4.80 20.31 -12.77
CA GLN A 600 -4.07 21.54 -12.55
C GLN A 600 -3.28 21.98 -13.78
N ALA A 601 -3.27 21.21 -14.86
CA ALA A 601 -2.48 21.56 -16.04
C ALA A 601 -3.25 22.55 -16.92
N ASP A 602 -2.53 23.55 -17.44
CA ASP A 602 -3.07 24.51 -18.40
C ASP A 602 -2.91 23.99 -19.86
N CYS A 603 -1.93 23.10 -20.08
CA CYS A 603 -1.68 22.37 -21.31
C CYS A 603 -1.19 20.94 -21.00
N ALA A 604 -1.52 19.97 -21.85
CA ALA A 604 -1.03 18.59 -21.76
C ALA A 604 0.09 18.35 -22.77
N VAL A 605 1.22 17.80 -22.33
CA VAL A 605 2.25 17.28 -23.22
C VAL A 605 2.15 15.76 -23.24
N LEU A 606 1.72 15.21 -24.38
CA LEU A 606 1.55 13.77 -24.56
C LEU A 606 2.77 13.19 -25.27
N ILE A 607 3.55 12.38 -24.56
CA ILE A 607 4.72 11.70 -25.11
C ILE A 607 4.31 10.34 -25.66
N ILE A 608 4.59 10.09 -26.94
CA ILE A 608 4.23 8.88 -27.67
C ILE A 608 5.49 8.19 -28.15
N ALA A 609 5.68 6.92 -27.78
CA ALA A 609 6.83 6.16 -28.26
C ALA A 609 6.65 5.77 -29.74
N ALA A 610 7.69 5.98 -30.55
CA ALA A 610 7.67 5.71 -31.98
C ALA A 610 8.01 4.25 -32.35
N GLY A 611 8.57 3.49 -31.40
CA GLY A 611 8.99 2.10 -31.60
C GLY A 611 7.84 1.19 -32.07
N VAL A 612 8.18 0.21 -32.91
CA VAL A 612 7.23 -0.80 -33.40
C VAL A 612 6.82 -1.70 -32.23
N GLY A 613 5.51 -1.92 -32.06
CA GLY A 613 4.91 -2.63 -30.92
C GLY A 613 4.61 -1.73 -29.72
N GLU A 614 5.47 -0.74 -29.42
CA GLU A 614 5.26 0.21 -28.33
C GLU A 614 4.12 1.20 -28.63
N PHE A 615 4.11 1.75 -29.86
CA PHE A 615 3.04 2.64 -30.32
C PHE A 615 1.69 1.92 -30.35
N GLU A 616 1.65 0.73 -30.94
CA GLU A 616 0.45 -0.09 -31.11
C GLU A 616 -0.13 -0.49 -29.74
N ALA A 617 0.72 -0.84 -28.78
CA ALA A 617 0.31 -1.11 -27.40
C ALA A 617 -0.30 0.15 -26.74
N GLY A 618 0.36 1.30 -26.91
CA GLY A 618 -0.08 2.59 -26.36
C GLY A 618 -1.40 3.10 -26.93
N ILE A 619 -1.63 2.91 -28.24
CA ILE A 619 -2.85 3.35 -28.95
C ILE A 619 -3.94 2.25 -28.99
N SER A 620 -3.71 1.07 -28.43
CA SER A 620 -4.72 0.01 -28.36
C SER A 620 -5.98 0.44 -27.59
N LYS A 621 -7.09 -0.33 -27.69
CA LYS A 621 -8.36 -0.01 -26.99
C LYS A 621 -8.20 0.18 -25.47
N ASN A 622 -7.24 -0.54 -24.88
CA ASN A 622 -6.89 -0.45 -23.46
C ASN A 622 -5.56 0.29 -23.24
N GLY A 623 -4.99 0.93 -24.27
CA GLY A 623 -3.69 1.58 -24.21
C GLY A 623 -3.72 2.88 -23.39
N GLN A 624 -2.62 3.15 -22.68
CA GLN A 624 -2.52 4.29 -21.76
C GLN A 624 -2.58 5.65 -22.50
N THR A 625 -2.01 5.74 -23.71
CA THR A 625 -2.01 6.97 -24.51
C THR A 625 -3.43 7.46 -24.79
N ARG A 626 -4.35 6.53 -25.06
CA ARG A 626 -5.77 6.84 -25.27
C ARG A 626 -6.44 7.31 -23.98
N GLU A 627 -6.23 6.57 -22.89
CA GLU A 627 -6.81 6.90 -21.59
C GLU A 627 -6.35 8.29 -21.10
N HIS A 628 -5.06 8.61 -21.24
CA HIS A 628 -4.50 9.90 -20.82
C HIS A 628 -5.04 11.09 -21.61
N ALA A 629 -5.12 10.99 -22.94
CA ALA A 629 -5.67 12.06 -23.78
C ALA A 629 -7.15 12.32 -23.47
N LEU A 630 -7.93 11.24 -23.25
CA LEU A 630 -9.34 11.36 -22.87
C LEU A 630 -9.51 11.98 -21.48
N LEU A 631 -8.70 11.57 -20.51
CA LEU A 631 -8.71 12.13 -19.17
C LEU A 631 -8.32 13.61 -19.18
N ALA A 632 -7.26 13.98 -19.89
CA ALA A 632 -6.81 15.37 -20.00
C ALA A 632 -7.90 16.29 -20.54
N TYR A 633 -8.54 15.91 -21.66
CA TYR A 633 -9.62 16.69 -22.25
C TYR A 633 -10.80 16.81 -21.28
N THR A 634 -11.17 15.70 -20.65
CA THR A 634 -12.32 15.65 -19.75
C THR A 634 -12.08 16.42 -18.46
N LEU A 635 -10.83 16.52 -18.00
CA LEU A 635 -10.45 17.30 -16.81
C LEU A 635 -10.28 18.79 -17.07
N GLY A 636 -10.30 19.24 -18.34
CA GLY A 636 -10.35 20.67 -18.69
C GLY A 636 -9.15 21.17 -19.46
N VAL A 637 -8.20 20.30 -19.77
CA VAL A 637 -7.00 20.66 -20.49
C VAL A 637 -7.31 20.76 -21.98
N LYS A 638 -7.63 21.98 -22.45
CA LYS A 638 -8.07 22.24 -23.83
C LYS A 638 -6.92 22.33 -24.85
N GLN A 639 -5.68 22.51 -24.39
CA GLN A 639 -4.50 22.61 -25.24
C GLN A 639 -3.61 21.39 -25.06
N MET A 640 -3.06 20.87 -26.17
CA MET A 640 -2.21 19.69 -26.18
C MET A 640 -1.00 19.89 -27.11
N ILE A 641 0.12 19.31 -26.73
CA ILE A 641 1.34 19.16 -27.53
C ILE A 641 1.66 17.67 -27.57
N ILE A 642 2.11 17.16 -28.72
CA ILE A 642 2.48 15.76 -28.91
C ILE A 642 3.97 15.67 -29.23
N GLY A 643 4.72 14.99 -28.36
CA GLY A 643 6.10 14.62 -28.60
C GLY A 643 6.17 13.17 -29.07
N VAL A 644 6.54 12.93 -30.34
CA VAL A 644 6.77 11.58 -30.86
C VAL A 644 8.21 11.21 -30.52
N ASN A 645 8.39 10.48 -29.43
CA ASN A 645 9.68 10.19 -28.81
C ASN A 645 10.26 8.84 -29.25
N LYS A 646 11.56 8.63 -29.00
CA LYS A 646 12.35 7.48 -29.44
C LYS A 646 12.45 7.37 -30.96
N MET A 647 12.52 8.51 -31.66
CA MET A 647 12.74 8.52 -33.11
C MET A 647 14.08 7.88 -33.50
N ASP A 648 15.08 7.92 -32.62
CA ASP A 648 16.35 7.20 -32.74
C ASP A 648 16.19 5.67 -32.81
N SER A 649 15.10 5.14 -32.25
CA SER A 649 14.82 3.71 -32.13
C SER A 649 13.81 3.20 -33.16
N THR A 650 13.42 4.03 -34.15
CA THR A 650 12.57 3.55 -35.26
C THR A 650 13.37 2.65 -36.21
N GLU A 651 12.68 1.87 -37.03
CA GLU A 651 13.31 1.06 -38.08
C GLU A 651 12.81 1.54 -39.47
N PRO A 652 13.66 2.21 -40.28
CA PRO A 652 15.01 2.69 -39.97
C PRO A 652 15.01 3.83 -38.92
N PRO A 653 16.15 4.13 -38.24
CA PRO A 653 16.23 5.23 -37.28
C PRO A 653 15.85 6.57 -37.91
N TYR A 654 15.17 7.41 -37.15
CA TYR A 654 14.66 8.73 -37.56
C TYR A 654 13.73 8.69 -38.78
N SER A 655 12.89 7.66 -38.88
CA SER A 655 12.01 7.43 -40.04
C SER A 655 10.86 8.43 -40.15
N GLU A 656 10.85 9.19 -41.24
CA GLU A 656 9.74 10.09 -41.61
C GLU A 656 8.43 9.33 -41.84
N ALA A 657 8.50 8.16 -42.48
CA ALA A 657 7.32 7.34 -42.76
C ALA A 657 6.60 6.91 -41.47
N ARG A 658 7.37 6.47 -40.46
CA ARG A 658 6.84 6.08 -39.15
C ARG A 658 6.25 7.27 -38.40
N TYR A 659 6.90 8.42 -38.45
CA TYR A 659 6.35 9.66 -37.88
C TYR A 659 5.01 10.04 -38.52
N ASN A 660 4.91 10.00 -39.85
CA ASN A 660 3.68 10.34 -40.57
C ASN A 660 2.52 9.37 -40.29
N GLU A 661 2.81 8.07 -40.13
CA GLU A 661 1.86 7.07 -39.67
C GLU A 661 1.31 7.41 -38.28
N ILE A 662 2.19 7.61 -37.30
CA ILE A 662 1.82 7.96 -35.92
C ILE A 662 1.01 9.26 -35.90
N LYS A 663 1.47 10.29 -36.62
CA LYS A 663 0.78 11.58 -36.72
C LYS A 663 -0.64 11.41 -37.24
N LYS A 664 -0.84 10.60 -38.28
CA LYS A 664 -2.17 10.34 -38.86
C LYS A 664 -3.10 9.64 -37.87
N GLU A 665 -2.63 8.56 -37.25
CA GLU A 665 -3.45 7.77 -36.31
C GLU A 665 -3.81 8.56 -35.05
N VAL A 666 -2.83 9.24 -34.46
CA VAL A 666 -3.02 10.03 -33.24
C VAL A 666 -3.91 11.23 -33.54
N SER A 667 -3.75 11.90 -34.68
CA SER A 667 -4.65 12.99 -35.11
C SER A 667 -6.09 12.52 -35.24
N ALA A 668 -6.33 11.35 -35.83
CA ALA A 668 -7.66 10.77 -35.92
C ALA A 668 -8.25 10.45 -34.53
N TYR A 669 -7.41 10.01 -33.59
CA TYR A 669 -7.84 9.70 -32.23
C TYR A 669 -8.15 10.95 -31.40
N ILE A 670 -7.25 11.94 -31.35
CA ILE A 670 -7.47 13.16 -30.56
C ILE A 670 -8.68 13.95 -31.09
N LYS A 671 -8.95 13.89 -32.41
CA LYS A 671 -10.19 14.42 -33.02
C LYS A 671 -11.44 13.73 -32.48
N LYS A 672 -11.40 12.41 -32.24
CA LYS A 672 -12.50 11.66 -31.60
C LYS A 672 -12.67 12.01 -30.12
N VAL A 673 -11.58 12.33 -29.43
CA VAL A 673 -11.60 12.79 -28.02
C VAL A 673 -12.23 14.17 -27.90
N GLY A 674 -11.93 15.08 -28.84
CA GLY A 674 -12.49 16.43 -28.90
C GLY A 674 -11.46 17.53 -29.15
N TYR A 675 -10.17 17.21 -29.26
CA TYR A 675 -9.14 18.18 -29.65
C TYR A 675 -9.23 18.49 -31.15
N ASN A 676 -8.86 19.72 -31.52
CA ASN A 676 -8.64 20.07 -32.93
C ASN A 676 -7.20 19.68 -33.32
N PRO A 677 -6.97 18.69 -34.22
CA PRO A 677 -5.63 18.30 -34.62
C PRO A 677 -4.81 19.44 -35.25
N ASP A 678 -5.46 20.36 -35.95
CA ASP A 678 -4.79 21.51 -36.59
C ASP A 678 -4.27 22.52 -35.56
N ALA A 679 -4.74 22.44 -34.31
CA ALA A 679 -4.30 23.26 -33.19
C ALA A 679 -3.25 22.55 -32.31
N VAL A 680 -2.81 21.34 -32.64
CA VAL A 680 -1.88 20.54 -31.83
C VAL A 680 -0.54 20.43 -32.53
N ALA A 681 0.53 20.85 -31.85
CA ALA A 681 1.89 20.72 -32.36
C ALA A 681 2.34 19.25 -32.23
N PHE A 682 2.81 18.67 -33.33
CA PHE A 682 3.46 17.36 -33.37
C PHE A 682 4.94 17.56 -33.58
N VAL A 683 5.76 17.13 -32.61
CA VAL A 683 7.22 17.31 -32.64
C VAL A 683 7.88 15.92 -32.58
N PRO A 684 8.63 15.49 -33.61
CA PRO A 684 9.43 14.29 -33.53
C PRO A 684 10.68 14.56 -32.70
N ILE A 685 10.91 13.79 -31.64
CA ILE A 685 11.98 14.00 -30.67
C ILE A 685 12.77 12.72 -30.39
N SER A 686 14.03 12.89 -30.01
CA SER A 686 14.78 11.89 -29.26
C SER A 686 15.17 12.50 -27.92
N GLY A 687 14.46 12.10 -26.85
CA GLY A 687 14.82 12.54 -25.50
C GLY A 687 16.22 12.08 -25.05
N TRP A 688 16.80 11.06 -25.70
CA TRP A 688 18.16 10.59 -25.42
C TRP A 688 19.23 11.50 -26.01
N HIS A 689 19.06 11.86 -27.28
CA HIS A 689 20.05 12.63 -28.04
C HIS A 689 19.77 14.15 -27.99
N GLY A 690 18.64 14.57 -27.41
CA GLY A 690 18.24 15.98 -27.34
C GLY A 690 17.62 16.51 -28.64
N ASP A 691 17.43 15.65 -29.64
CA ASP A 691 16.93 16.01 -30.96
C ASP A 691 15.55 16.70 -30.87
N ASN A 692 15.43 17.91 -31.41
CA ASN A 692 14.21 18.75 -31.45
C ASN A 692 13.61 19.10 -30.08
N MET A 693 14.37 18.95 -28.98
CA MET A 693 13.92 19.31 -27.63
C MET A 693 14.03 20.82 -27.38
N ILE A 694 15.24 21.36 -27.55
CA ILE A 694 15.57 22.79 -27.44
C ILE A 694 16.13 23.29 -28.77
N GLU A 695 16.98 22.49 -29.41
CA GLU A 695 17.61 22.79 -30.69
C GLU A 695 17.11 21.85 -31.80
N GLU A 696 17.21 22.32 -33.05
CA GLU A 696 16.88 21.54 -34.25
C GLU A 696 17.83 20.34 -34.43
N SER A 697 17.27 19.18 -34.79
CA SER A 697 18.05 17.97 -35.05
C SER A 697 18.60 17.92 -36.48
N ASN A 698 19.90 17.63 -36.60
CA ASN A 698 20.52 17.30 -37.89
C ASN A 698 20.09 15.91 -38.43
N ASN A 699 19.64 15.02 -37.55
CA ASN A 699 19.23 13.65 -37.92
C ASN A 699 17.83 13.59 -38.55
N MET A 700 17.01 14.62 -38.34
CA MET A 700 15.65 14.73 -38.87
C MET A 700 15.51 15.94 -39.79
N SER A 701 16.42 16.10 -40.74
CA SER A 701 16.42 17.22 -41.71
C SER A 701 15.18 17.29 -42.61
N TRP A 702 14.43 16.18 -42.69
CA TRP A 702 13.11 16.10 -43.33
C TRP A 702 12.03 16.84 -42.55
N PHE A 703 12.15 16.99 -41.23
CA PHE A 703 11.18 17.71 -40.41
C PHE A 703 11.39 19.23 -40.56
N LYS A 704 10.48 19.89 -41.30
CA LYS A 704 10.55 21.34 -41.53
C LYS A 704 9.95 22.20 -40.43
N GLY A 705 9.39 21.56 -39.40
CA GLY A 705 8.70 22.22 -38.30
C GLY A 705 7.23 21.80 -38.21
N TRP A 706 6.62 22.17 -37.09
CA TRP A 706 5.18 22.09 -36.86
C TRP A 706 4.54 23.45 -37.18
N SER A 707 3.30 23.39 -37.67
CA SER A 707 2.48 24.56 -37.96
C SER A 707 1.11 24.30 -37.37
N ILE A 708 0.64 25.22 -36.52
CA ILE A 708 -0.66 25.12 -35.83
C ILE A 708 -1.52 26.32 -36.17
N LYS A 709 -2.81 26.07 -36.38
CA LYS A 709 -3.83 27.09 -36.62
C LYS A 709 -4.71 27.21 -35.39
N ARG A 710 -4.75 28.39 -34.80
CA ARG A 710 -5.56 28.67 -33.61
C ARG A 710 -6.26 30.01 -33.74
N LYS A 711 -7.50 30.06 -33.24
CA LYS A 711 -8.22 31.32 -33.08
C LYS A 711 -7.82 31.94 -31.74
N LEU A 712 -7.12 33.07 -31.79
CA LEU A 712 -6.71 33.79 -30.57
C LEU A 712 -7.91 34.51 -29.93
N PRO A 713 -7.96 34.61 -28.59
CA PRO A 713 -8.98 35.41 -27.90
C PRO A 713 -9.00 36.85 -28.45
N GLY A 714 -10.17 37.34 -28.85
CA GLY A 714 -10.35 38.70 -29.39
C GLY A 714 -10.03 38.91 -30.87
N LYS A 715 -9.49 37.90 -31.60
CA LYS A 715 -9.25 38.00 -33.05
C LYS A 715 -10.30 37.24 -33.87
N LYS A 716 -10.76 37.85 -34.98
CA LYS A 716 -11.74 37.23 -35.90
C LYS A 716 -11.10 36.17 -36.81
N GLU A 717 -9.83 36.35 -37.19
CA GLU A 717 -9.09 35.47 -38.10
C GLU A 717 -8.20 34.46 -37.34
N GLU A 718 -7.97 33.29 -37.96
CA GLU A 718 -7.08 32.25 -37.44
C GLU A 718 -5.62 32.69 -37.58
N THR A 719 -4.87 32.60 -36.48
CA THR A 719 -3.43 32.87 -36.47
C THR A 719 -2.69 31.54 -36.67
N THR A 720 -1.81 31.50 -37.65
CA THR A 720 -0.90 30.37 -37.86
C THR A 720 0.39 30.64 -37.08
N THR A 721 0.77 29.70 -36.22
CA THR A 721 2.04 29.74 -35.46
C THR A 721 2.87 28.55 -35.89
N GLU A 722 4.15 28.79 -36.17
CA GLU A 722 5.07 27.77 -36.63
C GLU A 722 6.29 27.72 -35.71
N GLY A 723 6.90 26.56 -35.64
CA GLY A 723 8.13 26.33 -34.90
C GLY A 723 8.68 24.95 -35.25
N LYS A 724 9.83 24.62 -34.69
CA LYS A 724 10.59 23.41 -35.01
C LYS A 724 10.96 22.59 -33.79
N THR A 725 10.95 23.17 -32.60
CA THR A 725 11.35 22.47 -31.37
C THR A 725 10.19 22.29 -30.39
N LEU A 726 10.38 21.42 -29.39
CA LEU A 726 9.39 21.20 -28.34
C LEU A 726 9.26 22.42 -27.42
N ILE A 727 10.36 23.15 -27.15
CA ILE A 727 10.32 24.36 -26.33
C ILE A 727 9.56 25.49 -27.02
N GLU A 728 9.73 25.67 -28.34
CA GLU A 728 8.94 26.63 -29.12
C GLU A 728 7.45 26.25 -29.12
N ALA A 729 7.12 24.96 -29.10
CA ALA A 729 5.74 24.51 -29.00
C ALA A 729 5.11 24.86 -27.64
N LEU A 730 5.89 24.85 -26.56
CA LEU A 730 5.47 25.34 -25.24
C LEU A 730 5.24 26.86 -25.27
N ASP A 731 6.12 27.61 -25.94
CA ASP A 731 5.99 29.07 -26.10
C ASP A 731 4.83 29.49 -27.01
N ALA A 732 4.32 28.58 -27.83
CA ALA A 732 3.12 28.78 -28.64
C ALA A 732 1.80 28.45 -27.89
N ILE A 733 1.85 28.02 -26.62
CA ILE A 733 0.65 27.82 -25.80
C ILE A 733 -0.03 29.18 -25.55
N ILE A 734 -1.37 29.20 -25.64
CA ILE A 734 -2.17 30.36 -25.28
C ILE A 734 -2.37 30.37 -23.76
N PRO A 735 -2.06 31.45 -23.04
CA PRO A 735 -2.32 31.52 -21.61
C PRO A 735 -3.81 31.28 -21.32
N PRO A 736 -4.17 30.46 -20.32
CA PRO A 736 -5.57 30.29 -19.96
C PRO A 736 -6.13 31.60 -19.41
N GLU A 737 -7.34 31.94 -19.81
CA GLU A 737 -8.09 33.05 -19.22
C GLU A 737 -8.46 32.67 -17.78
N ARG A 738 -7.96 33.44 -16.80
CA ARG A 738 -8.16 33.16 -15.38
C ARG A 738 -9.23 34.11 -14.83
N PRO A 739 -10.45 33.63 -14.55
CA PRO A 739 -11.54 34.49 -14.08
C PRO A 739 -11.19 35.10 -12.71
N THR A 740 -11.09 36.42 -12.67
CA THR A 740 -10.91 37.20 -11.43
C THR A 740 -12.21 37.83 -10.96
N ASP A 741 -13.35 37.55 -11.60
CA ASP A 741 -14.67 38.08 -11.31
C ASP A 741 -15.48 37.19 -10.36
N LYS A 742 -15.05 35.94 -10.19
CA LYS A 742 -15.74 34.92 -9.38
C LYS A 742 -15.20 34.85 -7.94
N PRO A 743 -16.04 34.47 -6.96
CA PRO A 743 -15.63 34.28 -5.57
C PRO A 743 -14.52 33.25 -5.38
N LEU A 744 -13.72 33.39 -4.32
CA LEU A 744 -12.55 32.55 -4.06
C LEU A 744 -12.92 31.06 -3.98
N ARG A 745 -12.22 30.26 -4.78
CA ARG A 745 -12.18 28.80 -4.66
C ARG A 745 -10.72 28.32 -4.71
N LEU A 746 -10.31 27.64 -3.64
CA LEU A 746 -8.97 27.09 -3.49
C LEU A 746 -9.09 25.65 -2.93
N PRO A 747 -9.13 24.65 -3.82
CA PRO A 747 -8.97 23.23 -3.49
C PRO A 747 -7.71 22.94 -2.68
N LEU A 748 -7.86 22.33 -1.50
CA LEU A 748 -6.73 21.89 -0.69
C LEU A 748 -6.13 20.60 -1.25
N GLN A 749 -4.84 20.65 -1.57
CA GLN A 749 -4.02 19.50 -1.97
C GLN A 749 -3.52 18.75 -0.75
N ASP A 750 -3.04 19.47 0.26
CA ASP A 750 -2.61 18.90 1.52
C ASP A 750 -2.64 19.95 2.65
N VAL A 751 -2.47 19.51 3.89
CA VAL A 751 -2.39 20.36 5.07
C VAL A 751 -1.23 19.89 5.96
N TYR A 752 -0.29 20.80 6.22
CA TYR A 752 0.88 20.52 7.02
C TYR A 752 0.80 21.17 8.40
N LYS A 753 1.42 20.52 9.40
CA LYS A 753 1.75 21.15 10.69
C LYS A 753 3.23 21.51 10.67
N ILE A 754 3.54 22.80 10.62
CA ILE A 754 4.92 23.29 10.62
C ILE A 754 5.24 23.87 12.00
N GLY A 755 6.32 23.39 12.64
CA GLY A 755 6.77 23.89 13.94
C GLY A 755 7.06 25.39 13.88
N GLY A 756 6.57 26.17 14.84
CA GLY A 756 6.71 27.63 14.88
C GLY A 756 5.70 28.41 14.01
N ILE A 757 5.23 27.84 12.90
CA ILE A 757 4.30 28.51 11.98
C ILE A 757 2.84 28.16 12.30
N GLY A 758 2.55 26.87 12.53
CA GLY A 758 1.20 26.37 12.81
C GLY A 758 0.64 25.48 11.69
N THR A 759 -0.65 25.62 11.39
CA THR A 759 -1.35 24.86 10.36
C THR A 759 -1.24 25.58 9.03
N VAL A 760 -0.71 24.89 8.02
CA VAL A 760 -0.45 25.44 6.68
C VAL A 760 -1.14 24.59 5.61
N PRO A 761 -2.32 24.98 5.14
CA PRO A 761 -2.93 24.40 3.95
C PRO A 761 -2.16 24.78 2.69
N VAL A 762 -2.13 23.85 1.73
CA VAL A 762 -1.49 24.05 0.43
C VAL A 762 -2.49 23.75 -0.68
N GLY A 763 -2.54 24.60 -1.71
CA GLY A 763 -3.39 24.38 -2.87
C GLY A 763 -3.20 25.41 -3.98
N ARG A 764 -3.88 25.17 -5.11
CA ARG A 764 -3.89 26.09 -6.26
C ARG A 764 -5.06 27.05 -6.15
N VAL A 765 -4.80 28.36 -6.22
CA VAL A 765 -5.87 29.38 -6.30
C VAL A 765 -6.57 29.21 -7.65
N ARG A 766 -7.90 29.06 -7.68
CA ARG A 766 -8.64 28.88 -8.94
C ARG A 766 -9.38 30.13 -9.39
N ASP A 767 -10.01 30.80 -8.44
CA ASP A 767 -10.86 31.97 -8.66
C ASP A 767 -10.54 32.99 -7.56
N TRP A 768 -10.56 34.30 -7.87
CA TRP A 768 -10.22 35.42 -6.97
C TRP A 768 -8.82 35.41 -6.35
N HIS A 769 -8.55 36.41 -5.49
CA HIS A 769 -7.29 36.60 -4.77
C HIS A 769 -7.35 36.03 -3.35
N LEU A 770 -6.22 35.52 -2.85
CA LEU A 770 -6.01 35.18 -1.45
C LEU A 770 -4.99 36.14 -0.82
N LYS A 771 -5.36 36.83 0.26
CA LYS A 771 -4.50 37.81 0.94
C LYS A 771 -4.35 37.49 2.44
N PRO A 772 -3.20 37.80 3.04
CA PRO A 772 -3.08 37.87 4.50
C PRO A 772 -4.18 38.76 5.11
N GLY A 773 -4.73 38.37 6.25
CA GLY A 773 -5.83 39.05 6.94
C GLY A 773 -7.24 38.71 6.45
N MET A 774 -7.38 38.00 5.32
CA MET A 774 -8.70 37.54 4.86
C MET A 774 -9.27 36.48 5.80
N VAL A 775 -10.60 36.51 5.98
CA VAL A 775 -11.34 35.45 6.67
C VAL A 775 -11.83 34.45 5.63
N VAL A 776 -11.39 33.21 5.75
CA VAL A 776 -11.68 32.13 4.80
C VAL A 776 -12.46 31.01 5.47
N THR A 777 -13.35 30.38 4.70
CA THR A 777 -14.16 29.23 5.12
C THR A 777 -13.70 27.97 4.39
N PHE A 778 -13.52 26.88 5.14
CA PHE A 778 -13.23 25.55 4.60
C PHE A 778 -14.49 24.68 4.59
N ALA A 779 -14.90 24.23 3.41
CA ALA A 779 -15.97 23.24 3.21
C ALA A 779 -15.38 21.83 3.01
N PRO A 780 -16.04 20.75 3.46
CA PRO A 780 -17.44 20.70 3.91
C PRO A 780 -17.70 21.00 5.39
N GLN A 781 -16.69 21.07 6.27
CA GLN A 781 -16.89 21.29 7.72
C GLN A 781 -17.38 22.69 8.09
N ILE A 782 -17.42 23.63 7.13
CA ILE A 782 -17.77 25.05 7.31
C ILE A 782 -16.98 25.66 8.48
N LEU A 783 -15.65 25.54 8.41
CA LEU A 783 -14.74 26.10 9.41
C LEU A 783 -14.18 27.43 8.92
N SER A 784 -14.45 28.53 9.64
CA SER A 784 -13.95 29.85 9.29
C SER A 784 -12.75 30.29 10.13
N THR A 785 -11.72 30.81 9.47
CA THR A 785 -10.48 31.29 10.11
C THR A 785 -9.85 32.44 9.35
N GLU A 786 -8.90 33.13 9.99
CA GLU A 786 -8.13 34.21 9.39
C GLU A 786 -6.81 33.68 8.82
N VAL A 787 -6.46 34.14 7.61
CA VAL A 787 -5.19 33.88 6.95
C VAL A 787 -4.11 34.77 7.56
N LYS A 788 -3.02 34.19 8.07
CA LYS A 788 -1.89 34.94 8.65
C LYS A 788 -0.89 35.40 7.60
N SER A 789 -0.50 34.49 6.71
CA SER A 789 0.50 34.73 5.68
C SER A 789 0.19 33.81 4.50
N VAL A 790 0.61 34.24 3.31
CA VAL A 790 0.56 33.46 2.07
C VAL A 790 1.98 33.38 1.55
N GLU A 791 2.41 32.18 1.17
CA GLU A 791 3.77 31.87 0.75
C GLU A 791 3.76 31.02 -0.52
N MET A 792 4.69 31.32 -1.41
CA MET A 792 4.99 30.52 -2.59
C MET A 792 6.51 30.40 -2.69
N HIS A 793 7.04 29.18 -2.78
CA HIS A 793 8.48 28.91 -2.84
C HIS A 793 9.31 29.51 -1.69
N HIS A 794 8.78 29.49 -0.46
CA HIS A 794 9.42 30.08 0.72
C HIS A 794 9.59 31.61 0.66
N VAL A 795 8.89 32.26 -0.27
CA VAL A 795 8.78 33.72 -0.36
C VAL A 795 7.38 34.12 0.10
N GLN A 796 7.31 35.10 1.00
CA GLN A 796 6.03 35.68 1.43
C GLN A 796 5.43 36.55 0.33
N MET A 797 4.13 36.42 0.15
CA MET A 797 3.35 37.14 -0.85
C MET A 797 2.37 38.10 -0.17
N SER A 798 2.21 39.29 -0.76
CA SER A 798 1.17 40.25 -0.38
C SER A 798 -0.22 39.79 -0.81
N GLU A 799 -0.31 39.09 -1.94
CA GLU A 799 -1.52 38.46 -2.46
C GLU A 799 -1.15 37.30 -3.37
N ALA A 800 -2.00 36.26 -3.41
CA ALA A 800 -1.93 35.20 -4.40
C ALA A 800 -3.08 35.32 -5.40
N VAL A 801 -2.76 35.16 -6.68
CA VAL A 801 -3.67 35.31 -7.81
C VAL A 801 -4.12 33.94 -8.33
N PRO A 802 -5.22 33.86 -9.10
CA PRO A 802 -5.62 32.62 -9.76
C PRO A 802 -4.46 31.98 -10.53
N GLY A 803 -4.28 30.68 -10.32
CA GLY A 803 -3.27 29.82 -10.92
C GLY A 803 -2.00 29.64 -10.09
N ASP A 804 -1.78 30.43 -9.04
CA ASP A 804 -0.67 30.26 -8.10
C ASP A 804 -0.84 29.00 -7.23
N ASN A 805 0.27 28.32 -6.97
CA ASN A 805 0.33 27.22 -6.01
C ASN A 805 0.91 27.74 -4.70
N VAL A 806 0.07 27.89 -3.68
CA VAL A 806 0.43 28.58 -2.45
C VAL A 806 0.26 27.70 -1.22
N GLY A 807 1.16 27.90 -0.25
CA GLY A 807 0.94 27.50 1.14
C GLY A 807 0.56 28.73 1.94
N PHE A 808 -0.46 28.63 2.80
CA PHE A 808 -0.88 29.78 3.61
C PHE A 808 -1.09 29.38 5.05
N ASN A 809 -0.68 30.23 6.00
CA ASN A 809 -0.82 29.95 7.42
C ASN A 809 -2.20 30.40 7.91
N VAL A 810 -2.87 29.60 8.74
CA VAL A 810 -4.19 29.93 9.31
C VAL A 810 -4.20 29.92 10.85
N LYS A 811 -5.02 30.80 11.45
CA LYS A 811 -5.09 30.96 12.92
C LYS A 811 -5.96 29.87 13.57
N ASN A 812 -5.50 29.28 14.67
CA ASN A 812 -6.33 28.50 15.61
C ASN A 812 -7.15 27.37 14.97
N VAL A 813 -6.61 26.73 13.92
CA VAL A 813 -7.18 25.55 13.25
C VAL A 813 -6.26 24.36 13.48
N SER A 814 -6.81 23.21 13.87
CA SER A 814 -6.03 21.97 13.95
C SER A 814 -5.91 21.34 12.56
N VAL A 815 -4.79 20.69 12.28
CA VAL A 815 -4.60 19.88 11.06
C VAL A 815 -5.61 18.72 10.97
N LYS A 816 -6.27 18.35 12.07
CA LYS A 816 -7.34 17.34 12.05
C LYS A 816 -8.67 17.88 11.51
N ASP A 817 -8.88 19.20 11.54
CA ASP A 817 -10.17 19.82 11.22
C ASP A 817 -10.34 20.10 9.72
N ILE A 818 -9.22 20.19 9.00
CA ILE A 818 -9.13 20.42 7.55
C ILE A 818 -8.21 19.37 6.94
N ARG A 819 -8.53 18.89 5.74
CA ARG A 819 -7.79 17.81 5.07
C ARG A 819 -7.76 18.02 3.56
N ARG A 820 -6.98 17.20 2.86
CA ARG A 820 -7.06 17.08 1.40
C ARG A 820 -8.51 16.82 0.94
N GLY A 821 -8.92 17.50 -0.13
CA GLY A 821 -10.29 17.43 -0.66
C GLY A 821 -11.26 18.45 -0.07
N ASN A 822 -10.82 19.25 0.91
CA ASN A 822 -11.53 20.45 1.34
C ASN A 822 -11.39 21.57 0.31
N VAL A 823 -12.37 22.48 0.27
CA VAL A 823 -12.32 23.69 -0.56
C VAL A 823 -12.32 24.91 0.35
N CYS A 824 -11.33 25.77 0.17
CA CYS A 824 -11.22 27.07 0.83
C CYS A 824 -11.87 28.15 -0.05
N GLY A 825 -12.61 29.06 0.56
CA GLY A 825 -13.16 30.24 -0.11
C GLY A 825 -13.32 31.41 0.85
N ASP A 826 -13.68 32.57 0.32
CA ASP A 826 -13.90 33.77 1.14
C ASP A 826 -15.14 33.56 2.02
N SER A 827 -15.01 33.82 3.33
CA SER A 827 -16.14 33.71 4.24
C SER A 827 -17.24 34.73 3.98
N LYS A 828 -16.91 35.88 3.38
CA LYS A 828 -17.84 37.00 3.16
C LYS A 828 -18.46 37.01 1.77
N ASN A 829 -17.83 36.36 0.79
CA ASN A 829 -18.25 36.36 -0.61
C ASN A 829 -18.45 34.92 -1.09
N ASP A 830 -19.71 34.46 -1.12
CA ASP A 830 -20.12 33.11 -1.50
C ASP A 830 -19.23 31.99 -0.93
N PRO A 831 -19.27 31.73 0.39
CA PRO A 831 -18.45 30.69 0.99
C PRO A 831 -18.82 29.30 0.45
N PRO A 832 -17.83 28.40 0.23
CA PRO A 832 -18.10 27.05 -0.22
C PRO A 832 -18.92 26.28 0.85
N LYS A 833 -19.75 25.33 0.41
CA LYS A 833 -20.67 24.57 1.29
C LYS A 833 -20.58 23.07 1.04
N GLU A 834 -21.04 22.27 2.01
CA GLU A 834 -21.20 20.82 1.84
C GLU A 834 -22.26 20.52 0.77
N THR A 835 -21.98 19.56 -0.09
CA THR A 835 -22.92 19.02 -1.07
C THR A 835 -23.78 17.93 -0.44
N GLY A 836 -25.10 18.06 -0.54
CA GLY A 836 -26.06 17.01 -0.18
C GLY A 836 -26.22 15.98 -1.28
N ASP A 837 -26.61 16.44 -2.46
CA ASP A 837 -26.73 15.66 -3.69
C ASP A 837 -26.42 16.55 -4.90
N PHE A 838 -26.12 15.96 -6.04
CA PHE A 838 -25.86 16.72 -7.26
C PHE A 838 -26.25 15.95 -8.51
N VAL A 839 -26.63 16.68 -9.55
CA VAL A 839 -26.96 16.13 -10.86
C VAL A 839 -25.77 16.33 -11.79
N ALA A 840 -25.33 15.25 -12.42
CA ALA A 840 -24.21 15.27 -13.36
C ALA A 840 -24.52 14.54 -14.66
N GLN A 841 -23.95 15.07 -15.74
CA GLN A 841 -23.82 14.37 -17.00
C GLN A 841 -22.65 13.39 -16.88
N VAL A 842 -22.91 12.09 -16.96
CA VAL A 842 -21.92 11.02 -16.84
C VAL A 842 -21.83 10.25 -18.16
N ILE A 843 -20.60 10.03 -18.64
CA ILE A 843 -20.29 9.23 -19.83
C ILE A 843 -19.60 7.96 -19.36
N VAL A 844 -20.22 6.81 -19.61
CA VAL A 844 -19.67 5.50 -19.27
C VAL A 844 -18.62 5.12 -20.32
N LEU A 845 -17.42 4.76 -19.87
CA LEU A 845 -16.29 4.49 -20.74
C LEU A 845 -16.07 2.98 -20.92
N ASN A 846 -15.55 2.34 -19.88
CA ASN A 846 -15.05 0.96 -19.92
C ASN A 846 -15.53 0.16 -18.70
N HIS A 847 -16.84 0.17 -18.44
CA HIS A 847 -17.42 -0.66 -17.39
C HIS A 847 -17.59 -2.10 -17.90
N PRO A 848 -17.10 -3.14 -17.18
CA PRO A 848 -17.11 -4.54 -17.64
C PRO A 848 -18.51 -5.18 -17.65
N GLY A 849 -19.45 -4.58 -16.91
CA GLY A 849 -20.84 -5.01 -16.85
C GLY A 849 -21.81 -3.87 -17.10
N GLN A 850 -22.97 -3.94 -16.47
CA GLN A 850 -24.04 -2.95 -16.56
C GLN A 850 -24.08 -2.10 -15.29
N ILE A 851 -24.33 -0.79 -15.43
CA ILE A 851 -24.51 0.13 -14.31
C ILE A 851 -26.00 0.30 -14.07
N GLN A 852 -26.44 0.11 -12.82
CA GLN A 852 -27.84 0.25 -12.39
C GLN A 852 -27.94 1.25 -11.22
N PRO A 853 -29.13 1.81 -10.95
CA PRO A 853 -29.37 2.62 -9.76
C PRO A 853 -28.95 1.88 -8.48
N GLY A 854 -28.26 2.58 -7.58
CA GLY A 854 -27.65 1.99 -6.39
C GLY A 854 -26.16 1.68 -6.53
N TYR A 855 -25.60 1.73 -7.74
CA TYR A 855 -24.16 1.62 -7.98
C TYR A 855 -23.38 2.70 -7.21
N ALA A 856 -22.36 2.32 -6.44
CA ALA A 856 -21.65 3.23 -5.53
C ALA A 856 -20.13 3.28 -5.79
N PRO A 857 -19.69 3.79 -6.96
CA PRO A 857 -18.28 3.89 -7.30
C PRO A 857 -17.58 5.04 -6.57
N VAL A 858 -16.25 5.07 -6.64
CA VAL A 858 -15.43 6.16 -6.10
C VAL A 858 -15.35 7.29 -7.13
N LEU A 859 -15.72 8.50 -6.72
CA LEU A 859 -15.56 9.71 -7.51
C LEU A 859 -14.27 10.42 -7.13
N ASP A 860 -13.46 10.67 -8.15
CA ASP A 860 -12.32 11.58 -8.10
C ASP A 860 -12.77 12.91 -8.72
N CYS A 861 -13.14 13.85 -7.88
CA CYS A 861 -13.33 15.24 -8.27
C CYS A 861 -12.16 16.00 -7.66
N HIS A 862 -11.49 16.90 -8.40
CA HIS A 862 -10.38 17.72 -7.88
C HIS A 862 -9.38 16.92 -6.99
N THR A 863 -9.24 17.29 -5.72
CA THR A 863 -8.41 16.59 -4.71
C THR A 863 -9.22 15.65 -3.82
N ALA A 864 -10.55 15.58 -3.99
CA ALA A 864 -11.44 14.72 -3.23
C ALA A 864 -11.63 13.34 -3.88
N HIS A 865 -11.67 12.32 -3.03
CA HIS A 865 -11.80 10.91 -3.41
C HIS A 865 -12.87 10.27 -2.54
N ILE A 866 -14.13 10.28 -2.99
CA ILE A 866 -15.29 9.93 -2.17
C ILE A 866 -16.22 9.01 -2.96
N ALA A 867 -16.69 7.93 -2.32
CA ALA A 867 -17.70 7.07 -2.94
C ALA A 867 -19.03 7.82 -3.05
N CYS A 868 -19.66 7.79 -4.23
CA CYS A 868 -20.96 8.41 -4.44
C CYS A 868 -21.93 7.37 -4.99
N LYS A 869 -23.11 7.27 -4.38
CA LYS A 869 -24.20 6.42 -4.86
C LYS A 869 -24.85 7.08 -6.06
N PHE A 870 -24.93 6.36 -7.17
CA PHE A 870 -25.73 6.70 -8.33
C PHE A 870 -27.18 6.42 -7.94
N SER A 871 -27.86 7.46 -7.45
CA SER A 871 -29.18 7.29 -6.81
C SER A 871 -30.27 7.06 -7.85
N GLU A 872 -30.24 7.84 -8.93
CA GLU A 872 -31.30 7.89 -9.91
C GLU A 872 -30.72 8.25 -11.28
N PHE A 873 -31.17 7.56 -12.33
CA PHE A 873 -30.85 7.91 -13.71
C PHE A 873 -32.02 8.72 -14.24
N LEU A 874 -31.78 10.00 -14.49
CA LEU A 874 -32.84 10.92 -14.91
C LEU A 874 -33.12 10.73 -16.39
N LYS A 875 -32.09 10.72 -17.23
CA LYS A 875 -32.24 10.52 -18.68
C LYS A 875 -30.95 10.10 -19.35
N LYS A 876 -31.06 9.33 -20.42
CA LYS A 876 -29.99 9.05 -21.37
C LYS A 876 -29.93 10.16 -22.41
N ILE A 877 -28.72 10.56 -22.78
CA ILE A 877 -28.49 11.65 -23.71
C ILE A 877 -27.46 11.26 -24.77
N ASP A 878 -27.54 11.90 -25.93
CA ASP A 878 -26.50 11.78 -26.94
C ASP A 878 -25.22 12.49 -26.49
N ARG A 879 -24.08 11.81 -26.66
CA ARG A 879 -22.78 12.26 -26.16
C ARG A 879 -22.34 13.59 -26.78
N ARG A 880 -22.72 13.89 -28.02
CA ARG A 880 -22.24 15.07 -28.77
C ARG A 880 -23.23 16.22 -28.75
N SER A 881 -24.49 15.93 -29.05
CA SER A 881 -25.55 16.93 -29.17
C SER A 881 -26.24 17.24 -27.83
N GLY A 882 -26.09 16.38 -26.83
CA GLY A 882 -26.78 16.51 -25.54
C GLY A 882 -28.29 16.31 -25.62
N LYS A 883 -28.82 15.91 -26.79
CA LYS A 883 -30.23 15.63 -27.00
C LYS A 883 -30.64 14.40 -26.21
N GLU A 884 -31.85 14.43 -25.69
CA GLU A 884 -32.44 13.34 -24.95
C GLU A 884 -32.69 12.14 -25.87
N LEU A 885 -32.29 10.95 -25.42
CA LEU A 885 -32.46 9.69 -26.15
C LEU A 885 -33.49 8.78 -25.47
N GLU A 886 -33.49 8.74 -24.14
CA GLU A 886 -34.35 7.87 -23.34
C GLU A 886 -34.57 8.54 -21.97
N ASP A 887 -35.81 8.59 -21.50
CA ASP A 887 -36.14 9.06 -20.16
C ASP A 887 -35.99 7.92 -19.14
N SER A 888 -35.42 8.21 -17.97
CA SER A 888 -35.31 7.31 -16.83
C SER A 888 -34.80 5.88 -17.15
N PRO A 889 -33.60 5.74 -17.76
CA PRO A 889 -33.09 4.44 -18.18
C PRO A 889 -32.84 3.52 -16.97
N LYS A 890 -33.17 2.23 -17.08
CA LYS A 890 -32.91 1.26 -16.00
C LYS A 890 -31.45 0.82 -15.92
N ILE A 891 -30.74 0.90 -17.05
CA ILE A 891 -29.40 0.31 -17.23
C ILE A 891 -28.56 1.23 -18.11
N LEU A 892 -27.31 1.46 -17.72
CA LEU A 892 -26.30 2.13 -18.55
C LEU A 892 -25.18 1.15 -18.93
N LYS A 893 -24.74 1.21 -20.19
CA LYS A 893 -23.65 0.40 -20.74
C LYS A 893 -22.47 1.28 -21.16
N SER A 894 -21.31 0.65 -21.37
CA SER A 894 -20.13 1.35 -21.92
C SER A 894 -20.45 2.06 -23.23
N GLY A 895 -20.12 3.35 -23.31
CA GLY A 895 -20.45 4.24 -24.42
C GLY A 895 -21.65 5.14 -24.18
N ASP A 896 -22.53 4.80 -23.23
CA ASP A 896 -23.72 5.60 -22.93
C ASP A 896 -23.37 6.89 -22.19
N ALA A 897 -24.13 7.96 -22.45
CA ALA A 897 -24.12 9.18 -21.68
C ALA A 897 -25.49 9.39 -21.02
N ALA A 898 -25.51 9.79 -19.76
CA ALA A 898 -26.74 10.00 -19.01
C ALA A 898 -26.63 11.13 -17.99
N MET A 899 -27.77 11.74 -17.67
CA MET A 899 -27.95 12.62 -16.52
C MET A 899 -28.29 11.75 -15.31
N ILE A 900 -27.45 11.83 -14.28
CA ILE A 900 -27.52 10.98 -13.09
C ILE A 900 -27.56 11.88 -11.85
N LYS A 901 -28.41 11.54 -10.89
CA LYS A 901 -28.40 12.11 -9.54
C LYS A 901 -27.47 11.30 -8.64
N LEU A 902 -26.49 11.96 -8.05
CA LEU A 902 -25.45 11.34 -7.22
C LEU A 902 -25.54 11.82 -5.77
N ILE A 903 -25.36 10.88 -4.85
CA ILE A 903 -25.36 11.14 -3.40
C ILE A 903 -23.99 10.74 -2.82
N PRO A 904 -23.21 11.68 -2.28
CA PRO A 904 -21.95 11.39 -1.61
C PRO A 904 -22.13 10.49 -0.37
N SER A 905 -21.29 9.47 -0.21
CA SER A 905 -21.25 8.65 1.02
C SER A 905 -20.62 9.36 2.22
N LYS A 906 -19.82 10.39 1.96
CA LYS A 906 -19.17 11.26 2.96
C LYS A 906 -19.30 12.71 2.51
N ALA A 907 -19.26 13.62 3.48
CA ALA A 907 -19.29 15.05 3.23
C ALA A 907 -18.21 15.46 2.21
N MET A 908 -18.64 16.16 1.16
CA MET A 908 -17.80 16.67 0.07
C MET A 908 -18.25 18.07 -0.35
N CYS A 909 -17.38 18.80 -1.04
CA CYS A 909 -17.70 20.09 -1.62
C CYS A 909 -17.48 20.00 -3.14
N VAL A 910 -18.55 20.15 -3.90
CA VAL A 910 -18.52 20.28 -5.37
C VAL A 910 -19.40 21.42 -5.81
N GLU A 911 -19.16 21.91 -7.02
CA GLU A 911 -19.86 23.06 -7.59
C GLU A 911 -20.31 22.76 -9.04
N PRO A 912 -21.36 23.44 -9.54
CA PRO A 912 -21.75 23.33 -10.94
C PRO A 912 -20.62 23.72 -11.89
N PHE A 913 -20.40 22.93 -12.95
CA PHE A 913 -19.34 23.20 -13.93
C PHE A 913 -19.47 24.56 -14.62
N ALA A 914 -20.70 25.03 -14.88
CA ALA A 914 -20.93 26.33 -15.48
C ALA A 914 -20.44 27.49 -14.59
N GLN A 915 -20.56 27.32 -13.27
CA GLN A 915 -20.16 28.32 -12.29
C GLN A 915 -18.67 28.19 -11.96
N TYR A 916 -18.22 26.98 -11.62
CA TYR A 916 -16.85 26.70 -11.20
C TYR A 916 -16.30 25.47 -11.96
N PRO A 917 -15.77 25.67 -13.19
CA PRO A 917 -15.26 24.60 -14.03
C PRO A 917 -14.30 23.59 -13.36
N PRO A 918 -13.35 24.02 -12.49
CA PRO A 918 -12.41 23.10 -11.84
C PRO A 918 -13.06 22.17 -10.79
N LEU A 919 -14.17 22.58 -10.19
CA LEU A 919 -14.89 21.83 -9.15
C LEU A 919 -16.08 21.03 -9.71
N GLY A 920 -16.43 21.24 -10.98
CA GLY A 920 -17.55 20.61 -11.65
C GLY A 920 -17.21 19.42 -12.54
N ARG A 921 -15.96 18.95 -12.55
CA ARG A 921 -15.52 17.78 -13.35
C ARG A 921 -15.05 16.66 -12.44
N PHE A 922 -15.37 15.42 -12.79
CA PHE A 922 -14.94 14.26 -12.03
C PHE A 922 -14.71 13.04 -12.91
N ALA A 923 -13.87 12.14 -12.43
CA ALA A 923 -13.73 10.79 -12.94
C ALA A 923 -14.39 9.81 -11.97
N VAL A 924 -15.02 8.78 -12.51
CA VAL A 924 -15.65 7.69 -11.76
C VAL A 924 -14.75 6.47 -11.87
N ARG A 925 -14.39 5.92 -10.72
CA ARG A 925 -13.51 4.77 -10.62
C ARG A 925 -14.15 3.62 -9.88
N ASP A 926 -13.89 2.43 -10.39
CA ASP A 926 -14.28 1.17 -9.79
C ASP A 926 -13.16 0.15 -10.00
N MET A 927 -12.86 -0.65 -8.96
CA MET A 927 -11.77 -1.62 -8.96
C MET A 927 -10.44 -1.11 -9.56
N LYS A 928 -10.11 0.16 -9.31
CA LYS A 928 -8.92 0.90 -9.82
C LYS A 928 -8.91 1.22 -11.33
N GLN A 929 -10.02 1.03 -12.04
CA GLN A 929 -10.19 1.45 -13.43
C GLN A 929 -11.10 2.67 -13.54
N THR A 930 -10.84 3.54 -14.53
CA THR A 930 -11.75 4.63 -14.87
C THR A 930 -12.94 4.06 -15.65
N VAL A 931 -14.09 3.97 -14.99
CA VAL A 931 -15.30 3.37 -15.59
C VAL A 931 -16.21 4.39 -16.24
N ALA A 932 -16.18 5.64 -15.76
CA ALA A 932 -16.94 6.74 -16.34
C ALA A 932 -16.27 8.08 -16.03
N VAL A 933 -16.71 9.13 -16.71
CA VAL A 933 -16.31 10.52 -16.45
C VAL A 933 -17.55 11.40 -16.45
N GLY A 934 -17.55 12.50 -15.69
CA GLY A 934 -18.73 13.32 -15.58
C GLY A 934 -18.50 14.80 -15.35
N VAL A 935 -19.54 15.57 -15.67
CA VAL A 935 -19.62 17.02 -15.52
C VAL A 935 -20.86 17.35 -14.69
N ILE A 936 -20.66 18.01 -13.56
CA ILE A 936 -21.70 18.44 -12.63
C ILE A 936 -22.47 19.59 -13.26
N LYS A 937 -23.78 19.44 -13.34
CA LYS A 937 -24.69 20.45 -13.90
C LYS A 937 -25.34 21.26 -12.79
N GLU A 938 -25.76 20.60 -11.73
CA GLU A 938 -26.50 21.22 -10.61
C GLU A 938 -26.06 20.59 -9.29
N VAL A 939 -26.04 21.38 -8.22
CA VAL A 939 -25.62 20.94 -6.88
C VAL A 939 -26.63 21.43 -5.86
N ASN A 940 -27.14 20.50 -5.06
CA ASN A 940 -27.94 20.81 -3.89
C ASN A 940 -27.02 20.91 -2.66
N LYS A 941 -26.91 22.10 -2.07
CA LYS A 941 -26.01 22.38 -0.95
C LYS A 941 -26.73 22.12 0.37
N LYS A 942 -26.10 21.42 1.31
CA LYS A 942 -26.62 21.25 2.67
C LYS A 942 -26.46 22.54 3.48
N ILE A 943 -27.46 22.82 4.31
CA ILE A 943 -27.39 23.86 5.33
C ILE A 943 -26.74 23.24 6.57
N THR A 944 -25.46 23.55 6.79
CA THR A 944 -24.69 23.08 7.94
C THR A 944 -24.25 24.29 8.76
N GLU A 945 -24.52 24.30 10.07
CA GLU A 945 -24.04 25.36 10.98
C GLU A 945 -22.50 25.31 11.07
N GLY A 946 -21.86 26.42 10.70
CA GLY A 946 -20.40 26.52 10.66
C GLY A 946 -19.78 26.88 12.00
N LYS A 947 -18.54 26.40 12.22
CA LYS A 947 -17.73 26.80 13.38
C LYS A 947 -16.80 27.94 12.96
N ALA A 948 -16.85 29.06 13.67
CA ALA A 948 -15.90 30.16 13.50
C ALA A 948 -14.84 30.14 14.60
N THR A 949 -13.56 30.26 14.24
CA THR A 949 -12.49 30.43 15.22
C THR A 949 -12.61 31.79 15.93
N LYS A 950 -12.08 31.91 17.15
CA LYS A 950 -12.00 33.20 17.87
C LYS A 950 -11.32 34.31 17.05
N ALA A 951 -10.38 33.94 16.18
CA ALA A 951 -9.71 34.86 15.29
C ALA A 951 -10.65 35.38 14.18
N ALA A 952 -11.39 34.48 13.54
CA ALA A 952 -12.42 34.85 12.56
C ALA A 952 -13.49 35.77 13.16
N GLN A 953 -13.98 35.45 14.37
CA GLN A 953 -14.97 36.27 15.08
C GLN A 953 -14.47 37.69 15.41
N LYS A 954 -13.17 37.82 15.72
CA LYS A 954 -12.54 39.12 15.99
C LYS A 954 -12.33 39.93 14.69
N ALA A 955 -11.93 39.27 13.61
CA ALA A 955 -11.71 39.89 12.30
C ALA A 955 -13.02 40.26 11.58
N SER A 956 -14.15 39.64 11.93
CA SER A 956 -15.48 39.96 11.38
C SER A 956 -16.22 41.10 12.08
N GLY A 957 -15.61 41.75 13.08
CA GLY A 957 -16.18 42.95 13.72
C GLY A 957 -17.19 42.69 14.84
N GLY A 958 -17.23 41.48 15.42
CA GLY A 958 -18.10 41.17 16.55
C GLY A 958 -17.69 41.91 17.82
N LYS A 959 -18.35 43.05 18.11
CA LYS A 959 -18.44 43.57 19.49
C LYS A 959 -19.03 42.45 20.36
N LYS A 960 -18.36 42.12 21.46
CA LYS A 960 -18.95 41.35 22.55
C LYS A 960 -20.30 41.99 22.92
N LYS A 961 -21.38 41.24 22.77
CA LYS A 961 -22.51 41.33 23.70
C LYS A 961 -22.53 40.02 24.46
#